data_AF-A0A660V3C5-F1
#
_entry.id   AF-A0A660V3C5-F1
#
_cell.length_a   1.000
_cell.length_b   1.000
_cell.length_c   1.000
_cell.angle_alpha   90.00
_cell.angle_beta   90.00
_cell.angle_gamma   90.00
#
_symmetry.space_group_name_H-M   'P 1'
#
loop_
_entity.id
_entity.type
_entity.pdbx_description
1 polymer ?
#
loop_
_entity_poly.entity_id
_entity_poly.type
_entity_poly.pdbx_seq_one_letter_code
_entity_poly.pdbx_strand_id
1 'polypeptide(L)'
;MVTKYTNKRFAKKRNKGSVLVLAVVVVFALMILGFGILTAAYGARRRAANLRDQAMSELAAEAGYEAAIRWMHQQADVLSGVKKGGRVRGRGRGTGTETTRMIRENSLLGGFGRGGFNYTISFDRFLGTQPVYKIVSEGYYGLFKKRIQSHVVQAVGGWDMGLCEIPSGMWGSRRAWFTGEDIIEMPIHINCEGAPEDDIVDIDVWKRDKPKFNYHVSMGESRYTWWGHSKDKYSSLIDLFEKGIYFDQPQCNVTDPESAGANTSAAAKVARFKSSTSGTFDFSGANAPLADSAVELVSGDWSLEPAVQLQFYVDGLGAGMVRVTNNCTVCCTEGAGNDYILASGQVNPYTLYPIYGYHYADSSASIDYPITSTYVRQKVSSPMGGMASAASGGQIFVNGNVIIGGAVGIDADGNMVMAGTRLYSKLKGRLMVVATGNIWVVHPVLYAGPQEPAEYEGGNLIKLVPAMENENVLGLFSQFGAVKVIDPQLSSNVPRYSGNPNLPEVYTNAGGSVLTYQPVGFRAALPSSKWERQLVDPYSSQTAASVVVQAAITSCGGGWGAENVSSTTGLGARRNVNPNGKDILIVAGSITESVQGIVAEGSNGFRRCYYFDERLLTGILPGDMWLQSKYVPIPGGWSDSRL
;
A
#
# COMPACT_ATOMS: atom_id res chain seq x y z
N MET A 1 -36.68 -127.67 33.28
CA MET A 1 -36.58 -126.68 32.18
C MET A 1 -36.31 -125.31 32.78
N VAL A 2 -35.28 -124.60 32.26
CA VAL A 2 -35.29 -123.15 31.89
C VAL A 2 -35.61 -122.14 33.03
N THR A 3 -34.84 -121.12 33.42
CA THR A 3 -33.62 -120.40 32.96
C THR A 3 -33.13 -119.55 34.14
N LYS A 4 -31.82 -119.38 34.34
CA LYS A 4 -31.24 -118.38 35.25
C LYS A 4 -30.92 -117.09 34.48
N TYR A 5 -31.52 -115.96 34.87
CA TYR A 5 -31.06 -114.63 34.48
C TYR A 5 -30.23 -113.99 35.60
N THR A 6 -28.99 -113.63 35.29
CA THR A 6 -28.08 -112.88 36.15
C THR A 6 -28.11 -111.39 35.78
N ASN A 7 -28.51 -110.55 36.72
CA ASN A 7 -28.42 -109.09 36.63
C ASN A 7 -26.99 -108.62 36.93
N LYS A 8 -26.34 -107.96 35.96
CA LYS A 8 -25.06 -107.25 36.16
C LYS A 8 -25.32 -105.80 36.61
N ARG A 9 -24.78 -105.44 37.78
CA ARG A 9 -24.70 -104.04 38.27
C ARG A 9 -23.62 -103.27 37.51
N PHE A 10 -23.97 -102.10 36.98
CA PHE A 10 -23.00 -101.12 36.46
C PHE A 10 -22.44 -100.27 37.61
N ALA A 11 -21.12 -100.30 37.80
CA ALA A 11 -20.40 -99.42 38.71
C ALA A 11 -20.12 -98.07 38.03
N LYS A 12 -20.61 -96.98 38.64
CA LYS A 12 -20.41 -95.60 38.19
C LYS A 12 -19.02 -95.11 38.61
N LYS A 13 -18.07 -95.09 37.67
CA LYS A 13 -16.72 -94.49 37.88
C LYS A 13 -16.86 -92.97 38.01
N ARG A 14 -16.44 -92.44 39.17
CA ARG A 14 -16.51 -91.01 39.51
C ARG A 14 -15.21 -90.33 39.07
N ASN A 15 -15.19 -89.76 37.86
CA ASN A 15 -14.05 -88.99 37.33
C ASN A 15 -13.96 -87.62 38.02
N LYS A 16 -13.12 -87.49 39.05
CA LYS A 16 -12.89 -86.22 39.78
C LYS A 16 -11.72 -85.37 39.23
N GLY A 17 -11.18 -85.70 38.05
CA GLY A 17 -10.03 -84.98 37.45
C GLY A 17 -10.37 -84.01 36.30
N SER A 18 -11.54 -84.12 35.65
CA SER A 18 -11.82 -83.36 34.42
C SER A 18 -12.18 -81.88 34.67
N VAL A 19 -12.73 -81.56 35.84
CA VAL A 19 -13.13 -80.18 36.19
C VAL A 19 -11.90 -79.28 36.42
N LEU A 20 -10.83 -79.82 37.02
CA LEU A 20 -9.58 -79.09 37.23
C LEU A 20 -8.89 -78.77 35.89
N VAL A 21 -8.84 -79.75 34.98
CA VAL A 21 -8.27 -79.56 33.63
C VAL A 21 -9.07 -78.52 32.85
N LEU A 22 -10.40 -78.57 32.92
CA LEU A 22 -11.26 -77.57 32.28
C LEU A 22 -11.04 -76.17 32.87
N ALA A 23 -10.95 -76.05 34.19
CA ALA A 23 -10.69 -74.77 34.85
C ALA A 23 -9.32 -74.19 34.47
N VAL A 24 -8.27 -75.03 34.41
CA VAL A 24 -6.93 -74.62 33.96
C VAL A 24 -6.96 -74.15 32.50
N VAL A 25 -7.63 -74.88 31.62
CA VAL A 25 -7.78 -74.51 30.20
C VAL A 25 -8.53 -73.18 30.06
N VAL A 26 -9.60 -72.96 30.82
CA VAL A 26 -10.37 -71.69 30.81
C VAL A 26 -9.53 -70.53 31.34
N VAL A 27 -8.78 -70.72 32.42
CA VAL A 27 -7.86 -69.69 32.95
C VAL A 27 -6.76 -69.37 31.93
N PHE A 28 -6.19 -70.37 31.26
CA PHE A 28 -5.19 -70.17 30.21
C PHE A 28 -5.78 -69.41 29.01
N ALA A 29 -6.99 -69.79 28.58
CA ALA A 29 -7.70 -69.10 27.50
C ALA A 29 -7.99 -67.64 27.86
N LEU A 30 -8.42 -67.36 29.10
CA LEU A 30 -8.65 -66.00 29.60
C LEU A 30 -7.36 -65.19 29.71
N MET A 31 -6.24 -65.79 30.12
CA MET A 31 -4.95 -65.10 30.12
C MET A 31 -4.48 -64.74 28.71
N ILE A 32 -4.61 -65.66 27.75
CA ILE A 32 -4.25 -65.40 26.34
C ILE A 32 -5.14 -64.29 25.76
N LEU A 33 -6.45 -64.33 26.01
CA LEU A 33 -7.39 -63.28 25.60
C LEU A 33 -7.07 -61.94 26.25
N GLY A 34 -6.83 -61.93 27.56
CA GLY A 34 -6.44 -60.73 28.31
C GLY A 34 -5.15 -60.10 27.78
N PHE A 35 -4.13 -60.93 27.53
CA PHE A 35 -2.86 -60.48 26.95
C PHE A 35 -3.03 -59.96 25.52
N GLY A 36 -3.86 -60.62 24.71
CA GLY A 36 -4.21 -60.16 23.35
C GLY A 36 -4.89 -58.79 23.35
N ILE A 37 -5.86 -58.56 24.23
CA ILE A 37 -6.57 -57.28 24.38
C ILE A 37 -5.61 -56.19 24.88
N LEU A 38 -4.76 -56.48 25.87
CA LEU A 38 -3.74 -55.55 26.36
C LEU A 38 -2.73 -55.15 25.28
N THR A 39 -2.31 -56.11 24.45
CA THR A 39 -1.38 -55.86 23.34
C THR A 39 -2.03 -55.01 22.25
N ALA A 40 -3.30 -55.29 21.91
CA ALA A 40 -4.07 -54.48 20.96
C ALA A 40 -4.31 -53.05 21.48
N ALA A 41 -4.68 -52.91 22.76
CA ALA A 41 -4.87 -51.62 23.42
C ALA A 41 -3.56 -50.81 23.50
N TYR A 42 -2.44 -51.47 23.80
CA TYR A 42 -1.12 -50.85 23.78
C TYR A 42 -0.73 -50.39 22.36
N GLY A 43 -0.99 -51.22 21.35
CA GLY A 43 -0.77 -50.88 19.94
C GLY A 43 -1.61 -49.68 19.49
N ALA A 44 -2.89 -49.67 19.83
CA ALA A 44 -3.81 -48.56 19.52
C ALA A 44 -3.37 -47.26 20.22
N ARG A 45 -3.01 -47.35 21.51
CA ARG A 45 -2.50 -46.19 22.28
C ARG A 45 -1.20 -45.64 21.70
N ARG A 46 -0.28 -46.50 21.27
CA ARG A 46 0.98 -46.09 20.64
C ARG A 46 0.75 -45.43 19.27
N ARG A 47 -0.17 -45.94 18.46
CA ARG A 47 -0.57 -45.30 17.19
C ARG A 47 -1.21 -43.93 17.44
N ALA A 48 -2.12 -43.84 18.41
CA ALA A 48 -2.76 -42.57 18.77
C ALA A 48 -1.74 -41.54 19.28
N ALA A 49 -0.77 -41.97 20.11
CA ALA A 49 0.31 -41.11 20.57
C ALA A 49 1.19 -40.63 19.40
N ASN A 50 1.55 -41.50 18.46
CA ASN A 50 2.33 -41.12 17.29
C ASN A 50 1.58 -40.14 16.38
N LEU A 51 0.28 -40.36 16.14
CA LEU A 51 -0.55 -39.43 15.35
C LEU A 51 -0.68 -38.07 16.03
N ARG A 52 -0.90 -38.06 17.34
CA ARG A 52 -0.91 -36.83 18.14
C ARG A 52 0.42 -36.10 18.02
N ASP A 53 1.53 -36.79 18.27
CA ASP A 53 2.86 -36.17 18.27
C ASP A 53 3.24 -35.68 16.86
N GLN A 54 2.81 -36.37 15.80
CA GLN A 54 2.95 -35.90 14.41
C GLN A 54 2.12 -34.63 14.15
N ALA A 55 0.84 -34.61 14.51
CA ALA A 55 -0.01 -33.44 14.36
C ALA A 55 0.52 -32.23 15.16
N MET A 56 1.09 -32.47 16.35
CA MET A 56 1.74 -31.42 17.14
C MET A 56 2.99 -30.87 16.46
N SER A 57 3.77 -31.71 15.76
CA SER A 57 4.92 -31.23 14.98
C SER A 57 4.51 -30.41 13.76
N GLU A 58 3.36 -30.74 13.14
CA GLU A 58 2.74 -29.99 12.05
C GLU A 58 2.29 -28.60 12.52
N LEU A 59 1.49 -28.54 13.60
CA LEU A 59 1.07 -27.28 14.22
C LEU A 59 2.26 -26.41 14.68
N ALA A 60 3.33 -27.03 15.17
CA ALA A 60 4.54 -26.30 15.55
C ALA A 60 5.22 -25.66 14.33
N ALA A 61 5.26 -26.34 13.18
CA ALA A 61 5.83 -25.78 11.96
C ALA A 61 4.94 -24.64 11.41
N GLU A 62 3.62 -24.78 11.48
CA GLU A 62 2.69 -23.70 11.08
C GLU A 62 2.84 -22.47 11.98
N ALA A 63 2.91 -22.66 13.30
CA ALA A 63 3.16 -21.58 14.25
C ALA A 63 4.49 -20.87 13.97
N GLY A 64 5.54 -21.62 13.59
CA GLY A 64 6.81 -21.02 13.19
C GLY A 64 6.76 -20.26 11.87
N TYR A 65 5.94 -20.69 10.90
CA TYR A 65 5.66 -19.94 9.68
C TYR A 65 4.91 -18.63 9.99
N GLU A 66 3.87 -18.68 10.83
CA GLU A 66 3.12 -17.49 11.24
C GLU A 66 4.00 -16.51 12.03
N ALA A 67 4.85 -17.00 12.92
CA ALA A 67 5.83 -16.18 13.64
C ALA A 67 6.81 -15.50 12.67
N ALA A 68 7.23 -16.18 11.60
CA ALA A 68 8.07 -15.60 10.56
C ALA A 68 7.34 -14.46 9.83
N ILE A 69 6.09 -14.68 9.41
CA ILE A 69 5.25 -13.67 8.75
C ILE A 69 5.01 -12.47 9.67
N ARG A 70 4.64 -12.70 10.93
CA ARG A 70 4.45 -11.66 11.93
C ARG A 70 5.72 -10.83 12.13
N TRP A 71 6.89 -11.47 12.16
CA TRP A 71 8.16 -10.76 12.23
C TRP A 71 8.39 -9.88 10.99
N MET A 72 8.12 -10.40 9.79
CA MET A 72 8.23 -9.65 8.54
C MET A 72 7.31 -8.42 8.54
N HIS A 73 6.09 -8.54 9.10
CA HIS A 73 5.14 -7.44 9.24
C HIS A 73 5.69 -6.31 10.12
N GLN A 74 6.41 -6.66 11.18
CA GLN A 74 7.03 -5.71 12.10
C GLN A 74 8.30 -5.04 11.54
N GLN A 75 8.81 -5.47 10.38
CA GLN A 75 9.99 -4.84 9.81
C GLN A 75 9.61 -3.64 8.95
N ALA A 76 10.28 -2.52 9.22
CA ALA A 76 10.22 -1.34 8.37
C ALA A 76 10.65 -1.60 6.92
N ASP A 77 11.72 -2.37 6.77
CA ASP A 77 12.18 -2.87 5.49
C ASP A 77 12.71 -4.28 5.70
N VAL A 78 11.97 -5.30 5.26
CA VAL A 78 12.37 -6.70 5.40
C VAL A 78 13.70 -6.95 4.69
N LEU A 79 13.97 -6.29 3.56
CA LEU A 79 15.23 -6.46 2.83
C LEU A 79 16.43 -6.03 3.67
N SER A 80 16.30 -4.92 4.40
CA SER A 80 17.30 -4.43 5.35
C SER A 80 17.30 -5.22 6.66
N GLY A 81 16.13 -5.61 7.18
CA GLY A 81 15.98 -6.36 8.43
C GLY A 81 16.62 -7.74 8.34
N VAL A 82 16.46 -8.41 7.20
CA VAL A 82 17.09 -9.69 6.91
C VAL A 82 18.62 -9.53 6.81
N LYS A 83 19.15 -8.44 6.24
CA LYS A 83 20.60 -8.13 6.22
C LYS A 83 21.19 -7.88 7.61
N LYS A 84 20.45 -7.22 8.50
CA LYS A 84 20.89 -6.91 9.89
C LYS A 84 20.83 -8.12 10.82
N GLY A 85 20.05 -9.15 10.49
CA GLY A 85 19.84 -10.36 11.30
C GLY A 85 21.06 -11.28 11.46
N GLY A 86 22.16 -11.03 10.75
CA GLY A 86 23.41 -11.79 10.83
C GLY A 86 24.22 -11.50 12.10
N ARG A 87 23.73 -11.90 13.28
CA ARG A 87 24.59 -12.14 14.47
C ARG A 87 23.84 -13.00 15.50
N VAL A 88 23.83 -14.31 15.28
CA VAL A 88 23.72 -15.26 16.39
C VAL A 88 25.12 -15.46 16.95
N ARG A 89 25.29 -15.19 18.26
CA ARG A 89 26.48 -15.52 19.05
C ARG A 89 26.66 -17.04 19.12
N GLY A 90 27.09 -17.65 18.01
CA GLY A 90 27.73 -18.96 18.00
C GLY A 90 29.24 -18.75 17.95
N ARG A 91 29.99 -19.41 18.84
CA ARG A 91 31.46 -19.44 18.79
C ARG A 91 31.91 -20.01 17.42
N GLY A 92 32.19 -19.13 16.48
CA GLY A 92 32.69 -19.46 15.15
C GLY A 92 32.97 -18.17 14.41
N ARG A 93 34.25 -17.86 14.20
CA ARG A 93 34.71 -16.64 13.54
C ARG A 93 34.51 -16.80 12.03
N GLY A 94 33.29 -16.54 11.56
CA GLY A 94 32.94 -16.45 10.14
C GLY A 94 32.47 -15.03 9.82
N THR A 95 33.25 -14.31 9.02
CA THR A 95 32.89 -13.03 8.42
C THR A 95 32.01 -13.31 7.20
N GLY A 96 30.70 -13.36 7.38
CA GLY A 96 29.73 -13.55 6.30
C GLY A 96 28.56 -12.60 6.45
N THR A 97 28.28 -11.82 5.41
CA THR A 97 27.09 -10.97 5.22
C THR A 97 25.85 -11.85 4.98
N GLU A 98 25.41 -12.58 6.01
CA GLU A 98 24.29 -13.50 5.91
C GLU A 98 22.94 -12.78 6.04
N THR A 99 22.14 -12.81 4.97
CA THR A 99 20.73 -12.40 4.90
C THR A 99 19.81 -13.49 5.45
N THR A 100 20.08 -13.93 6.67
CA THR A 100 19.41 -15.08 7.29
C THR A 100 19.12 -14.78 8.75
N ARG A 101 17.84 -14.81 9.16
CA ARG A 101 17.45 -14.72 10.58
C ARG A 101 16.98 -16.08 11.06
N MET A 102 17.59 -16.59 12.13
CA MET A 102 17.16 -17.81 12.83
C MET A 102 16.66 -17.45 14.23
N ILE A 103 15.41 -17.78 14.54
CA ILE A 103 14.88 -17.69 15.91
C ILE A 103 14.53 -19.10 16.39
N ARG A 104 14.92 -19.39 17.64
CA ARG A 104 14.45 -20.56 18.38
C ARG A 104 13.53 -20.08 19.49
N GLU A 105 12.27 -20.49 19.45
CA GLU A 105 11.35 -20.29 20.57
C GLU A 105 11.07 -21.63 21.25
N ASN A 106 11.48 -21.71 22.52
CA ASN A 106 11.02 -22.76 23.41
C ASN A 106 9.75 -22.25 24.08
N SER A 107 8.61 -22.91 23.87
CA SER A 107 7.37 -22.62 24.59
C SER A 107 7.52 -22.98 26.07
N LEU A 108 8.14 -22.10 26.86
CA LEU A 108 8.10 -22.12 28.33
C LEU A 108 6.83 -21.43 28.87
N LEU A 109 6.12 -20.70 28.02
CA LEU A 109 4.82 -20.09 28.31
C LEU A 109 3.73 -20.80 27.49
N GLY A 110 3.18 -21.88 28.04
CA GLY A 110 1.74 -22.18 27.93
C GLY A 110 1.20 -23.16 26.87
N GLY A 111 1.94 -23.61 25.84
CA GLY A 111 1.30 -24.34 24.71
C GLY A 111 1.81 -25.75 24.42
N PHE A 112 3.14 -25.95 24.33
CA PHE A 112 3.67 -27.13 23.64
C PHE A 112 4.42 -28.15 24.50
N GLY A 113 4.74 -27.88 25.78
CA GLY A 113 5.32 -28.83 26.77
C GLY A 113 6.67 -29.49 26.40
N ARG A 114 6.72 -30.23 25.27
CA ARG A 114 7.87 -30.94 24.66
C ARG A 114 8.13 -30.58 23.19
N GLY A 115 7.39 -29.63 22.61
CA GLY A 115 7.55 -29.19 21.23
C GLY A 115 8.03 -27.75 21.09
N GLY A 116 8.54 -27.41 19.92
CA GLY A 116 8.96 -26.07 19.56
C GLY A 116 9.16 -25.95 18.05
N PHE A 117 9.60 -24.78 17.60
CA PHE A 117 9.89 -24.54 16.20
C PHE A 117 11.12 -23.67 16.02
N ASN A 118 11.74 -23.79 14.86
CA ASN A 118 12.73 -22.87 14.36
C ASN A 118 12.24 -22.33 13.02
N TYR A 119 12.47 -21.06 12.72
CA TYR A 119 12.23 -20.56 11.38
C TYR A 119 13.40 -19.75 10.86
N THR A 120 13.50 -19.73 9.54
CA THR A 120 14.50 -19.00 8.77
C THR A 120 13.82 -18.16 7.70
N ILE A 121 14.22 -16.89 7.59
CA ILE A 121 13.79 -15.98 6.51
C ILE A 121 15.02 -15.57 5.73
N SER A 122 14.94 -15.68 4.42
CA SER A 122 16.01 -15.34 3.49
C SER A 122 15.45 -14.68 2.23
N PHE A 123 16.22 -13.79 1.62
CA PHE A 123 15.90 -13.27 0.30
C PHE A 123 16.24 -14.33 -0.77
N ASP A 124 15.32 -14.61 -1.70
CA ASP A 124 15.49 -15.58 -2.78
C ASP A 124 15.84 -14.88 -4.10
N ARG A 125 14.89 -14.13 -4.65
CA ARG A 125 14.97 -13.49 -5.97
C ARG A 125 14.05 -12.29 -6.09
N PHE A 126 14.02 -11.66 -7.26
CA PHE A 126 12.98 -10.69 -7.62
C PHE A 126 11.93 -11.34 -8.55
N LEU A 127 10.67 -10.98 -8.37
CA LEU A 127 9.58 -11.17 -9.34
C LEU A 127 9.27 -9.79 -9.95
N GLY A 128 9.77 -9.54 -11.17
CA GLY A 128 9.79 -8.18 -11.72
C GLY A 128 10.67 -7.27 -10.86
N THR A 129 10.05 -6.34 -10.13
CA THR A 129 10.72 -5.46 -9.16
C THR A 129 10.47 -5.86 -7.70
N GLN A 130 9.53 -6.78 -7.44
CA GLN A 130 9.14 -7.18 -6.09
C GLN A 130 10.13 -8.20 -5.49
N PRO A 131 10.64 -7.98 -4.27
CA PRO A 131 11.49 -8.95 -3.60
C PRO A 131 10.69 -10.18 -3.14
N VAL A 132 11.19 -11.37 -3.47
CA VAL A 132 10.67 -12.66 -3.01
C VAL A 132 11.50 -13.14 -1.84
N TYR A 133 10.82 -13.48 -0.75
CA TYR A 133 11.42 -14.04 0.45
C TYR A 133 11.07 -15.50 0.60
N LYS A 134 12.05 -16.30 1.01
CA LYS A 134 11.88 -17.70 1.35
C LYS A 134 11.82 -17.85 2.87
N ILE A 135 10.74 -18.45 3.34
CA ILE A 135 10.52 -18.86 4.72
C ILE A 135 10.70 -20.37 4.80
N VAL A 136 11.52 -20.83 5.75
CA VAL A 136 11.63 -22.24 6.12
C VAL A 136 11.33 -22.36 7.61
N SER A 137 10.26 -23.05 7.96
CA SER A 137 9.91 -23.37 9.34
C SER A 137 10.06 -24.86 9.62
N GLU A 138 10.74 -25.21 10.70
CA GLU A 138 10.93 -26.56 11.19
C GLU A 138 10.29 -26.71 12.57
N GLY A 139 9.14 -27.39 12.62
CA GLY A 139 8.44 -27.77 13.84
C GLY A 139 8.93 -29.12 14.36
N TYR A 140 9.04 -29.27 15.67
CA TYR A 140 9.45 -30.52 16.30
C TYR A 140 8.61 -30.81 17.55
N TYR A 141 8.25 -32.08 17.72
CA TYR A 141 7.57 -32.58 18.92
C TYR A 141 8.02 -34.02 19.19
N GLY A 142 8.77 -34.23 20.28
CA GLY A 142 9.38 -35.54 20.57
C GLY A 142 10.41 -35.93 19.50
N LEU A 143 10.16 -37.05 18.80
CA LEU A 143 11.00 -37.54 17.69
C LEU A 143 10.54 -37.07 16.32
N PHE A 144 9.34 -36.49 16.22
CA PHE A 144 8.75 -36.08 14.95
C PHE A 144 9.22 -34.67 14.59
N LYS A 145 9.54 -34.50 13.31
CA LYS A 145 9.93 -33.22 12.71
C LYS A 145 9.13 -32.98 11.44
N LYS A 146 8.69 -31.74 11.29
CA LYS A 146 7.96 -31.26 10.11
C LYS A 146 8.63 -30.01 9.59
N ARG A 147 8.73 -29.89 8.27
CA ARG A 147 9.30 -28.73 7.61
C ARG A 147 8.33 -28.14 6.60
N ILE A 148 7.97 -26.89 6.84
CA ILE A 148 7.22 -26.04 5.92
C ILE A 148 8.21 -25.11 5.23
N GLN A 149 8.11 -25.02 3.92
CA GLN A 149 8.86 -24.05 3.13
C GLN A 149 7.89 -23.29 2.23
N SER A 150 7.96 -21.96 2.28
CA SER A 150 7.10 -21.06 1.54
C SER A 150 7.91 -19.94 0.89
N HIS A 151 7.55 -19.55 -0.33
CA HIS A 151 8.04 -18.32 -0.96
C HIS A 151 6.93 -17.29 -0.88
N VAL A 152 7.25 -16.12 -0.34
CA VAL A 152 6.30 -15.04 -0.10
C VAL A 152 6.78 -13.75 -0.76
N VAL A 153 5.82 -12.95 -1.21
CA VAL A 153 6.04 -11.60 -1.71
C VAL A 153 5.26 -10.61 -0.85
N GLN A 154 5.76 -9.38 -0.78
CA GLN A 154 4.98 -8.28 -0.22
C GLN A 154 3.74 -8.10 -1.10
N ALA A 155 2.56 -8.13 -0.48
CA ALA A 155 1.34 -7.85 -1.20
C ALA A 155 1.32 -6.38 -1.65
N VAL A 156 0.58 -6.12 -2.73
CA VAL A 156 0.22 -4.75 -3.11
C VAL A 156 -1.23 -4.56 -2.73
N GLY A 157 -1.50 -3.58 -1.87
CA GLY A 157 -2.85 -3.18 -1.53
C GLY A 157 -3.53 -2.44 -2.69
N GLY A 158 -4.86 -2.46 -2.70
CA GLY A 158 -5.62 -1.56 -3.56
C GLY A 158 -5.60 -0.17 -2.98
N TRP A 159 -6.19 -0.02 -1.80
CA TRP A 159 -6.22 1.22 -1.02
C TRP A 159 -5.90 0.92 0.44
N ASP A 160 -4.66 1.15 0.84
CA ASP A 160 -4.23 1.05 2.22
C ASP A 160 -4.34 2.43 2.89
N MET A 161 -5.24 2.55 3.87
CA MET A 161 -5.48 3.77 4.64
C MET A 161 -5.00 3.61 6.07
N GLY A 162 -4.26 4.62 6.51
CA GLY A 162 -3.82 4.75 7.87
C GLY A 162 -4.88 5.19 8.87
N LEU A 163 -5.73 6.13 8.49
CA LEU A 163 -6.85 6.61 9.28
C LEU A 163 -7.98 6.96 8.31
N CYS A 164 -9.22 6.55 8.61
CA CYS A 164 -10.40 6.96 7.83
C CYS A 164 -10.89 8.35 8.23
N GLU A 165 -9.96 9.28 8.35
CA GLU A 165 -10.20 10.64 8.82
C GLU A 165 -9.62 11.66 7.84
N ILE A 166 -10.19 12.86 7.90
CA ILE A 166 -9.67 14.05 7.23
C ILE A 166 -9.28 15.09 8.29
N PRO A 167 -8.14 15.77 8.14
CA PRO A 167 -7.82 16.89 9.00
C PRO A 167 -8.91 17.97 8.97
N SER A 168 -9.24 18.53 10.13
CA SER A 168 -10.21 19.62 10.27
C SER A 168 -9.60 20.91 10.83
N GLY A 169 -8.36 20.82 11.32
CA GLY A 169 -7.60 21.91 11.91
C GLY A 169 -6.28 21.38 12.49
N MET A 170 -5.46 22.28 13.05
CA MET A 170 -4.17 21.91 13.64
C MET A 170 -4.27 20.88 14.78
N TRP A 171 -5.41 20.86 15.47
CA TRP A 171 -5.63 20.08 16.70
C TRP A 171 -6.60 18.91 16.52
N GLY A 172 -7.19 18.74 15.34
CA GLY A 172 -8.28 17.80 15.21
C GLY A 172 -8.53 17.36 13.78
N SER A 173 -8.96 16.12 13.68
CA SER A 173 -9.51 15.51 12.48
C SER A 173 -11.00 15.29 12.66
N ARG A 174 -11.64 14.89 11.56
CA ARG A 174 -13.01 14.43 11.54
C ARG A 174 -13.10 13.20 10.64
N ARG A 175 -14.07 12.35 10.95
CA ARG A 175 -14.41 11.18 10.15
C ARG A 175 -14.69 11.52 8.70
N ALA A 176 -14.13 10.71 7.81
CA ALA A 176 -14.30 10.84 6.38
C ALA A 176 -15.30 9.79 5.90
N TRP A 177 -16.32 10.24 5.16
CA TRP A 177 -17.49 9.40 4.85
C TRP A 177 -17.44 8.89 3.42
N PHE A 178 -17.74 7.61 3.22
CA PHE A 178 -18.08 7.05 1.91
C PHE A 178 -19.55 7.36 1.56
N THR A 179 -19.80 7.79 0.33
CA THR A 179 -21.12 8.23 -0.15
C THR A 179 -21.62 7.31 -1.27
N GLY A 180 -22.94 7.20 -1.45
CA GLY A 180 -23.55 6.33 -2.47
C GLY A 180 -23.20 6.68 -3.93
N GLU A 181 -22.68 7.88 -4.18
CA GLU A 181 -22.17 8.26 -5.50
C GLU A 181 -20.76 7.69 -5.76
N ASP A 182 -20.00 7.30 -4.73
CA ASP A 182 -18.63 6.80 -4.91
C ASP A 182 -18.62 5.40 -5.54
N ILE A 183 -17.73 5.19 -6.51
CA ILE A 183 -17.44 3.89 -7.12
C ILE A 183 -16.12 3.41 -6.57
N ILE A 184 -16.15 2.38 -5.72
CA ILE A 184 -14.96 1.79 -5.12
C ILE A 184 -14.75 0.37 -5.64
N GLU A 185 -14.02 0.27 -6.74
CA GLU A 185 -13.56 -0.96 -7.39
C GLU A 185 -12.09 -1.25 -7.03
N MET A 186 -11.78 -1.23 -5.75
CA MET A 186 -10.46 -1.58 -5.24
C MET A 186 -10.52 -2.21 -3.85
N PRO A 187 -9.63 -3.16 -3.52
CA PRO A 187 -9.58 -3.72 -2.17
C PRO A 187 -9.08 -2.67 -1.19
N ILE A 188 -9.75 -2.54 -0.04
CA ILE A 188 -9.44 -1.52 0.96
C ILE A 188 -8.84 -2.19 2.19
N HIS A 189 -7.82 -1.57 2.75
CA HIS A 189 -7.31 -1.83 4.08
C HIS A 189 -7.44 -0.57 4.92
N ILE A 190 -8.06 -0.64 6.09
CA ILE A 190 -8.12 0.46 7.05
C ILE A 190 -7.46 0.01 8.35
N ASN A 191 -6.46 0.77 8.78
CA ASN A 191 -5.82 0.61 10.07
C ASN A 191 -6.80 0.85 11.22
N CYS A 192 -6.46 0.35 12.42
CA CYS A 192 -7.27 0.56 13.62
C CYS A 192 -7.03 1.95 14.18
N GLU A 193 -8.10 2.71 14.41
CA GLU A 193 -8.03 3.98 15.12
C GLU A 193 -8.17 3.72 16.64
N GLY A 194 -7.06 3.83 17.37
CA GLY A 194 -7.08 3.64 18.82
C GLY A 194 -6.96 2.19 19.26
N ALA A 195 -7.94 1.68 20.02
CA ALA A 195 -7.88 0.34 20.61
C ALA A 195 -8.68 -0.66 19.76
N PRO A 196 -8.13 -1.83 19.38
CA PRO A 196 -8.80 -2.78 18.48
C PRO A 196 -10.20 -3.22 18.87
N GLU A 197 -10.56 -3.14 20.16
CA GLU A 197 -11.84 -3.63 20.69
C GLU A 197 -12.73 -2.48 21.21
N ASP A 198 -12.54 -1.25 20.73
CA ASP A 198 -13.40 -0.15 21.13
C ASP A 198 -14.85 -0.26 20.57
N ASP A 199 -15.71 0.68 20.93
CA ASP A 199 -17.11 0.72 20.49
C ASP A 199 -17.33 1.49 19.16
N ILE A 200 -16.26 1.98 18.54
CA ILE A 200 -16.30 2.86 17.36
C ILE A 200 -16.00 2.03 16.10
N VAL A 201 -16.63 2.39 14.99
CA VAL A 201 -16.27 1.83 13.68
C VAL A 201 -15.23 2.72 13.01
N ASP A 202 -14.19 2.11 12.45
CA ASP A 202 -13.12 2.83 11.73
C ASP A 202 -13.45 3.02 10.24
N ILE A 203 -14.64 2.61 9.79
CA ILE A 203 -15.17 2.89 8.46
C ILE A 203 -16.52 3.59 8.54
N ASP A 204 -16.57 4.84 8.09
CA ASP A 204 -17.78 5.66 8.12
C ASP A 204 -18.47 5.70 6.75
N VAL A 205 -19.74 5.28 6.73
CA VAL A 205 -20.58 5.22 5.53
C VAL A 205 -21.79 6.12 5.71
N TRP A 206 -22.07 6.98 4.73
CA TRP A 206 -23.17 7.93 4.82
C TRP A 206 -24.53 7.21 4.83
N LYS A 207 -25.29 7.37 5.92
CA LYS A 207 -26.49 6.56 6.18
C LYS A 207 -27.60 6.68 5.14
N ARG A 208 -27.66 7.79 4.38
CA ARG A 208 -28.71 8.04 3.39
C ARG A 208 -28.41 7.42 2.04
N ASP A 209 -27.15 7.13 1.75
CA ASP A 209 -26.71 6.67 0.44
C ASP A 209 -25.53 5.71 0.60
N LYS A 210 -25.81 4.43 0.39
CA LYS A 210 -24.88 3.32 0.64
C LYS A 210 -23.94 3.15 -0.57
N PRO A 211 -22.61 3.35 -0.43
CA PRO A 211 -21.63 3.07 -1.46
C PRO A 211 -21.60 1.57 -1.78
N LYS A 212 -21.10 1.23 -2.97
CA LYS A 212 -20.81 -0.15 -3.35
C LYS A 212 -19.33 -0.45 -3.17
N PHE A 213 -19.03 -1.41 -2.30
CA PHE A 213 -17.69 -1.97 -2.17
C PHE A 213 -17.58 -3.24 -3.01
N ASN A 214 -16.99 -3.10 -4.20
CA ASN A 214 -16.94 -4.19 -5.18
C ASN A 214 -15.81 -5.20 -4.92
N TYR A 215 -14.95 -4.92 -3.94
CA TYR A 215 -13.83 -5.77 -3.51
C TYR A 215 -13.82 -5.98 -2.00
N HIS A 216 -12.92 -6.85 -1.52
CA HIS A 216 -12.80 -7.16 -0.11
C HIS A 216 -12.32 -5.94 0.71
N VAL A 217 -12.83 -5.83 1.93
CA VAL A 217 -12.38 -4.84 2.91
C VAL A 217 -11.59 -5.54 4.01
N SER A 218 -10.48 -4.95 4.43
CA SER A 218 -9.61 -5.43 5.49
C SER A 218 -9.56 -4.36 6.58
N MET A 219 -9.83 -4.75 7.81
CA MET A 219 -9.81 -3.87 8.98
C MET A 219 -8.72 -4.33 9.94
N GLY A 220 -7.94 -3.37 10.42
CA GLY A 220 -6.93 -3.59 11.45
C GLY A 220 -7.51 -3.76 12.86
N GLU A 221 -8.82 -3.59 13.02
CA GLU A 221 -9.55 -3.67 14.27
C GLU A 221 -10.48 -4.91 14.36
N SER A 222 -11.01 -5.15 15.56
CA SER A 222 -11.94 -6.24 15.86
C SER A 222 -13.35 -5.92 15.41
N ARG A 223 -14.11 -6.95 15.04
CA ARG A 223 -15.56 -6.85 14.79
C ARG A 223 -16.38 -6.56 16.05
N TYR A 224 -15.84 -6.91 17.22
CA TYR A 224 -16.57 -6.92 18.49
C TYR A 224 -15.93 -6.01 19.52
N THR A 225 -16.75 -5.51 20.43
CA THR A 225 -16.33 -4.59 21.50
C THR A 225 -15.80 -5.34 22.74
N TRP A 226 -14.94 -4.67 23.52
CA TRP A 226 -14.12 -5.19 24.64
C TRP A 226 -14.90 -5.92 25.74
N TRP A 227 -16.14 -5.50 26.05
CA TRP A 227 -16.97 -6.12 27.11
C TRP A 227 -17.99 -7.13 26.58
N GLY A 228 -17.81 -7.58 25.34
CA GLY A 228 -18.90 -8.12 24.57
C GLY A 228 -18.69 -9.52 24.02
N HIS A 229 -17.91 -9.66 22.96
CA HIS A 229 -18.27 -10.61 21.87
C HIS A 229 -19.78 -10.61 21.50
N SER A 230 -20.56 -9.62 21.98
CA SER A 230 -22.03 -9.68 22.10
C SER A 230 -22.71 -8.63 21.25
N LYS A 231 -21.97 -7.58 20.87
CA LYS A 231 -22.43 -6.55 19.95
C LYS A 231 -21.44 -6.43 18.79
N ASP A 232 -21.92 -6.81 17.62
CA ASP A 232 -21.24 -6.59 16.35
C ASP A 232 -21.38 -5.13 15.96
N LYS A 233 -20.29 -4.35 16.09
CA LYS A 233 -20.29 -2.91 15.75
C LYS A 233 -20.43 -2.65 14.25
N TYR A 234 -20.19 -3.67 13.43
CA TYR A 234 -20.30 -3.64 11.97
C TYR A 234 -21.62 -4.19 11.43
N SER A 235 -22.52 -4.66 12.29
CA SER A 235 -23.79 -5.30 11.88
C SER A 235 -24.61 -4.48 10.88
N SER A 236 -24.54 -3.14 10.92
CA SER A 236 -25.25 -2.26 9.98
C SER A 236 -24.55 -2.04 8.63
N LEU A 237 -23.28 -2.43 8.52
CA LEU A 237 -22.41 -2.20 7.37
C LEU A 237 -22.04 -3.50 6.63
N ILE A 238 -22.12 -4.67 7.27
CA ILE A 238 -21.71 -5.96 6.68
C ILE A 238 -22.33 -6.21 5.31
N ASP A 239 -23.61 -5.87 5.14
CA ASP A 239 -24.33 -6.09 3.88
C ASP A 239 -23.81 -5.22 2.71
N LEU A 240 -22.95 -4.22 2.98
CA LEU A 240 -22.33 -3.37 1.97
C LEU A 240 -21.12 -4.01 1.30
N PHE A 241 -20.51 -5.01 1.94
CA PHE A 241 -19.25 -5.61 1.50
C PHE A 241 -19.53 -6.90 0.72
N GLU A 242 -19.91 -6.77 -0.54
CA GLU A 242 -20.33 -7.91 -1.38
C GLU A 242 -19.28 -9.03 -1.48
N LYS A 243 -18.00 -8.68 -1.42
CA LYS A 243 -16.87 -9.63 -1.45
C LYS A 243 -16.32 -10.00 -0.07
N GLY A 244 -16.98 -9.54 1.00
CA GLY A 244 -16.62 -9.83 2.38
C GLY A 244 -15.68 -8.80 3.02
N ILE A 245 -15.61 -8.91 4.34
CA ILE A 245 -14.77 -8.07 5.21
C ILE A 245 -13.93 -8.97 6.13
N TYR A 246 -12.65 -8.63 6.29
CA TYR A 246 -11.70 -9.31 7.16
C TYR A 246 -11.32 -8.39 8.32
N PHE A 247 -11.38 -8.90 9.55
CA PHE A 247 -11.01 -8.17 10.76
C PHE A 247 -9.65 -8.63 11.28
N ASP A 248 -9.13 -7.92 12.28
CA ASP A 248 -7.88 -8.26 12.98
C ASP A 248 -6.68 -8.38 12.01
N GLN A 249 -6.68 -7.57 10.95
CA GLN A 249 -5.61 -7.56 9.98
C GLN A 249 -4.38 -6.78 10.51
N PRO A 250 -3.16 -7.14 10.11
CA PRO A 250 -1.96 -6.39 10.50
C PRO A 250 -2.00 -4.96 9.97
N GLN A 251 -1.68 -3.98 10.81
CA GLN A 251 -1.63 -2.56 10.44
C GLN A 251 -0.64 -2.29 9.29
N CYS A 252 -0.99 -1.37 8.40
CA CYS A 252 -0.11 -0.75 7.41
C CYS A 252 0.86 0.24 8.09
N ASN A 253 2.11 0.28 7.64
CA ASN A 253 3.17 1.12 8.24
C ASN A 253 3.14 2.59 7.78
N VAL A 254 2.09 3.03 7.09
CA VAL A 254 1.99 4.37 6.50
C VAL A 254 1.73 5.48 7.53
N THR A 255 1.15 5.16 8.70
CA THR A 255 0.77 6.12 9.74
C THR A 255 1.85 6.51 10.71
N ASP A 256 2.97 5.78 10.78
CA ASP A 256 3.95 6.04 11.81
C ASP A 256 4.56 7.44 11.61
N PRO A 257 4.58 8.34 12.61
CA PRO A 257 5.29 9.61 12.48
C PRO A 257 6.82 9.37 12.65
N GLU A 258 7.63 9.94 11.76
CA GLU A 258 9.10 9.75 11.76
C GLU A 258 9.79 10.19 13.08
N SER A 259 9.23 11.16 13.78
CA SER A 259 9.72 11.70 15.05
C SER A 259 9.72 10.73 16.23
N ALA A 260 9.00 9.61 16.16
CA ALA A 260 8.92 8.63 17.24
C ALA A 260 9.96 7.50 17.13
N GLY A 261 10.87 7.54 16.14
CA GLY A 261 11.72 6.39 15.82
C GLY A 261 10.93 5.19 15.26
N ALA A 262 9.66 5.40 14.89
CA ALA A 262 8.71 4.35 14.48
C ALA A 262 8.56 4.24 12.96
N ASN A 263 8.53 5.34 12.18
CA ASN A 263 8.49 5.24 10.70
C ASN A 263 9.86 5.00 10.06
N THR A 264 10.55 3.99 10.58
CA THR A 264 11.77 3.48 9.96
C THR A 264 11.51 2.91 8.56
N SER A 265 10.25 2.69 8.17
CA SER A 265 9.86 2.01 6.92
C SER A 265 9.99 2.91 5.70
N ALA A 266 9.29 4.04 5.69
CA ALA A 266 9.33 5.02 4.61
C ALA A 266 10.75 5.60 4.50
N ALA A 267 11.34 6.04 5.62
CA ALA A 267 12.69 6.59 5.66
C ALA A 267 13.74 5.62 5.09
N ALA A 268 13.73 4.34 5.50
CA ALA A 268 14.70 3.36 5.01
C ALA A 268 14.49 3.04 3.53
N LYS A 269 13.24 2.96 3.07
CA LYS A 269 12.90 2.73 1.65
C LYS A 269 13.31 3.91 0.79
N VAL A 270 13.02 5.14 1.21
CA VAL A 270 13.45 6.36 0.54
C VAL A 270 14.98 6.45 0.48
N ALA A 271 15.68 6.18 1.59
CA ALA A 271 17.14 6.19 1.60
C ALA A 271 17.73 5.16 0.62
N ARG A 272 17.16 3.95 0.57
CA ARG A 272 17.55 2.91 -0.40
C ARG A 272 17.28 3.35 -1.84
N PHE A 273 16.10 3.91 -2.10
CA PHE A 273 15.71 4.43 -3.41
C PHE A 273 16.64 5.52 -3.89
N LYS A 274 16.91 6.51 -3.03
CA LYS A 274 17.89 7.58 -3.29
C LYS A 274 19.25 6.98 -3.64
N SER A 275 19.76 6.03 -2.84
CA SER A 275 21.07 5.42 -3.11
C SER A 275 21.15 4.63 -4.43
N SER A 276 20.00 4.18 -4.97
CA SER A 276 19.96 3.50 -6.27
C SER A 276 19.64 4.42 -7.44
N THR A 277 19.21 5.65 -7.18
CA THR A 277 18.84 6.63 -8.20
C THR A 277 20.12 7.15 -8.88
N SER A 278 20.07 7.32 -10.20
CA SER A 278 21.18 7.92 -10.95
C SER A 278 21.38 9.37 -10.50
N GLY A 279 22.64 9.81 -10.36
CA GLY A 279 22.95 11.18 -9.90
C GLY A 279 22.34 12.30 -10.75
N THR A 280 22.02 12.03 -12.03
CA THR A 280 21.31 12.98 -12.92
C THR A 280 19.85 13.20 -12.51
N PHE A 281 19.24 12.24 -11.83
CA PHE A 281 17.83 12.26 -11.41
C PHE A 281 17.68 12.22 -9.88
N ASP A 282 18.77 12.42 -9.15
CA ASP A 282 18.81 12.67 -7.71
C ASP A 282 18.91 14.20 -7.50
N PHE A 283 17.76 14.83 -7.28
CA PHE A 283 17.63 16.26 -6.98
C PHE A 283 17.79 16.48 -5.48
N SER A 284 19.00 16.21 -4.98
CA SER A 284 19.40 16.49 -3.61
C SER A 284 20.86 16.92 -3.53
N GLY A 285 21.28 17.41 -2.35
CA GLY A 285 22.63 17.94 -2.17
C GLY A 285 22.89 19.11 -3.13
N ALA A 286 23.89 18.99 -4.00
CA ALA A 286 24.23 20.01 -4.99
C ALA A 286 23.17 20.18 -6.11
N ASN A 287 22.34 19.16 -6.34
CA ASN A 287 21.27 19.18 -7.35
C ASN A 287 19.90 19.45 -6.71
N ALA A 288 19.85 19.77 -5.42
CA ALA A 288 18.59 20.05 -4.73
C ALA A 288 17.86 21.22 -5.40
N PRO A 289 16.53 21.17 -5.52
CA PRO A 289 15.79 22.33 -5.97
C PRO A 289 16.02 23.48 -4.99
N LEU A 290 16.26 24.67 -5.52
CA LEU A 290 16.46 25.88 -4.73
C LEU A 290 15.23 26.76 -4.81
N ALA A 291 14.83 27.33 -3.67
CA ALA A 291 13.91 28.47 -3.67
C ALA A 291 14.68 29.68 -4.18
N ASP A 292 14.19 30.30 -5.26
CA ASP A 292 14.84 31.46 -5.85
C ASP A 292 14.57 32.70 -4.99
N SER A 293 15.62 33.24 -4.37
CA SER A 293 15.56 34.43 -3.53
C SER A 293 15.45 35.74 -4.32
N ALA A 294 15.60 35.71 -5.66
CA ALA A 294 15.41 36.86 -6.52
C ALA A 294 13.92 37.18 -6.77
N VAL A 295 13.02 36.28 -6.36
CA VAL A 295 11.58 36.52 -6.36
C VAL A 295 11.21 37.38 -5.14
N GLU A 296 11.11 38.70 -5.35
CA GLU A 296 10.56 39.59 -4.32
C GLU A 296 9.06 39.35 -4.13
N LEU A 297 8.69 38.89 -2.94
CA LEU A 297 7.30 38.77 -2.52
C LEU A 297 6.76 40.16 -2.14
N VAL A 298 5.66 40.56 -2.79
CA VAL A 298 5.07 41.90 -2.63
C VAL A 298 4.44 42.11 -1.24
N SER A 299 4.06 41.03 -0.56
CA SER A 299 3.66 41.02 0.85
C SER A 299 4.37 39.88 1.57
N GLY A 300 4.70 40.04 2.85
CA GLY A 300 5.37 39.03 3.68
C GLY A 300 4.54 37.78 3.99
N ASP A 301 3.41 37.61 3.30
CA ASP A 301 2.38 36.60 3.54
C ASP A 301 2.44 35.45 2.50
N TRP A 302 3.58 35.30 1.81
CA TRP A 302 3.78 34.25 0.82
C TRP A 302 4.97 33.38 1.23
N SER A 303 4.85 32.07 1.04
CA SER A 303 5.95 31.12 1.24
C SER A 303 6.47 30.64 -0.10
N LEU A 304 7.80 30.65 -0.24
CA LEU A 304 8.51 30.10 -1.39
C LEU A 304 9.06 28.73 -1.00
N GLU A 305 8.61 27.69 -1.70
CA GLU A 305 9.10 26.35 -1.46
C GLU A 305 9.83 25.83 -2.70
N PRO A 306 10.97 25.13 -2.55
CA PRO A 306 11.69 24.55 -3.67
C PRO A 306 10.91 23.38 -4.28
N ALA A 307 10.95 23.25 -5.60
CA ALA A 307 10.32 22.16 -6.33
C ALA A 307 11.03 21.74 -7.62
N VAL A 308 10.64 20.59 -8.13
CA VAL A 308 10.96 20.11 -9.48
C VAL A 308 9.67 19.89 -10.24
N GLN A 309 9.58 20.43 -11.46
CA GLN A 309 8.46 20.15 -12.34
C GLN A 309 8.80 19.00 -13.29
N LEU A 310 7.85 18.08 -13.44
CA LEU A 310 7.91 16.93 -14.34
C LEU A 310 6.74 16.97 -15.32
N GLN A 311 7.04 16.88 -16.62
CA GLN A 311 6.03 16.74 -17.67
C GLN A 311 6.29 15.47 -18.48
N PHE A 312 5.30 14.57 -18.51
CA PHE A 312 5.38 13.32 -19.26
C PHE A 312 4.71 13.44 -20.63
N TYR A 313 5.38 12.97 -21.68
CA TYR A 313 4.80 12.95 -23.02
C TYR A 313 5.41 11.84 -23.89
N VAL A 314 4.80 11.62 -25.06
CA VAL A 314 5.32 10.73 -26.10
C VAL A 314 5.80 11.58 -27.26
N ASP A 315 7.07 11.50 -27.66
CA ASP A 315 7.60 12.32 -28.75
C ASP A 315 7.05 11.93 -30.14
N GLY A 316 7.48 12.64 -31.19
CA GLY A 316 7.06 12.35 -32.57
C GLY A 316 7.55 10.99 -33.11
N LEU A 317 8.53 10.37 -32.46
CA LEU A 317 9.06 9.04 -32.79
C LEU A 317 8.39 7.92 -31.97
N GLY A 318 7.46 8.28 -31.06
CA GLY A 318 6.79 7.33 -30.19
C GLY A 318 7.57 6.94 -28.95
N ALA A 319 8.69 7.59 -28.63
CA ALA A 319 9.44 7.37 -27.39
C ALA A 319 8.77 8.10 -26.22
N GLY A 320 8.80 7.48 -25.04
CA GLY A 320 8.36 8.12 -23.81
C GLY A 320 9.41 9.08 -23.28
N MET A 321 9.00 10.31 -22.98
CA MET A 321 9.87 11.39 -22.54
C MET A 321 9.39 11.96 -21.21
N VAL A 322 10.34 12.42 -20.41
CA VAL A 322 10.12 13.31 -19.26
C VAL A 322 10.88 14.60 -19.50
N ARG A 323 10.16 15.71 -19.49
CA ARG A 323 10.76 17.03 -19.33
C ARG A 323 10.92 17.30 -17.85
N VAL A 324 12.14 17.63 -17.45
CA VAL A 324 12.47 18.01 -16.09
C VAL A 324 12.82 19.48 -16.08
N THR A 325 12.10 20.26 -15.28
CA THR A 325 12.46 21.65 -14.96
C THR A 325 12.92 21.68 -13.52
N ASN A 326 14.24 21.84 -13.34
CA ASN A 326 14.83 22.00 -12.01
C ASN A 326 14.83 23.49 -11.59
N ASN A 327 15.10 23.78 -10.32
CA ASN A 327 15.07 25.12 -9.74
C ASN A 327 13.71 25.81 -9.92
N CYS A 328 12.64 25.02 -9.82
CA CYS A 328 11.31 25.59 -9.73
C CYS A 328 11.09 26.09 -8.31
N THR A 329 10.49 27.26 -8.17
CA THR A 329 10.00 27.74 -6.89
C THR A 329 8.50 27.78 -6.93
N VAL A 330 7.85 27.19 -5.93
CA VAL A 330 6.41 27.30 -5.79
C VAL A 330 6.04 28.42 -4.85
N CYS A 331 5.00 29.15 -5.21
CA CYS A 331 4.52 30.31 -4.49
C CYS A 331 3.06 30.10 -4.10
N CYS A 332 2.75 30.40 -2.84
CA CYS A 332 1.45 30.19 -2.25
C CYS A 332 1.02 31.42 -1.43
N THR A 333 -0.22 31.87 -1.57
CA THR A 333 -0.81 32.97 -0.77
C THR A 333 -1.23 32.50 0.62
N GLU A 334 -0.87 33.20 1.69
CA GLU A 334 -1.60 33.05 2.96
C GLU A 334 -3.06 33.50 2.79
N GLY A 335 -3.99 32.69 3.32
CA GLY A 335 -5.43 32.98 3.35
C GLY A 335 -6.25 32.40 2.19
N ALA A 336 -5.63 31.98 1.09
CA ALA A 336 -6.31 31.14 0.09
C ALA A 336 -5.80 29.69 0.20
N GLY A 337 -6.58 28.83 0.84
CA GLY A 337 -6.53 27.39 0.55
C GLY A 337 -5.34 26.63 1.12
N ASN A 338 -5.00 26.80 2.40
CA ASN A 338 -4.11 25.87 3.06
C ASN A 338 -4.81 24.53 3.32
N ASP A 339 -4.05 23.43 3.35
CA ASP A 339 -4.52 22.11 3.78
C ASP A 339 -3.60 21.60 4.90
N TYR A 340 -3.92 20.46 5.49
CA TYR A 340 -3.21 19.91 6.62
C TYR A 340 -2.59 18.56 6.27
N ILE A 341 -1.39 18.34 6.80
CA ILE A 341 -0.69 17.05 6.81
C ILE A 341 -0.45 16.62 8.25
N LEU A 342 -0.22 15.33 8.49
CA LEU A 342 0.25 14.83 9.78
C LEU A 342 1.59 15.48 10.12
N ALA A 343 1.65 16.08 11.30
CA ALA A 343 2.85 16.67 11.82
C ALA A 343 3.76 15.58 12.39
N SER A 344 5.02 15.56 11.94
CA SER A 344 6.05 14.76 12.61
C SER A 344 6.49 15.47 13.90
N GLY A 345 6.24 14.85 15.06
CA GLY A 345 6.93 15.16 16.31
C GLY A 345 6.53 16.42 17.02
N GLN A 346 5.38 16.98 16.67
CA GLN A 346 4.87 18.22 17.25
C GLN A 346 3.79 17.94 18.31
N VAL A 347 3.51 18.95 19.13
CA VAL A 347 2.40 18.95 20.11
C VAL A 347 1.04 18.93 19.38
N ASN A 348 1.01 19.45 18.15
CA ASN A 348 -0.12 19.38 17.22
C ASN A 348 -0.03 18.10 16.38
N PRO A 349 -1.12 17.34 16.19
CA PRO A 349 -1.14 16.20 15.27
C PRO A 349 -1.08 16.62 13.79
N TYR A 350 -1.48 17.85 13.46
CA TYR A 350 -1.54 18.33 12.07
C TYR A 350 -0.77 19.64 11.88
N THR A 351 -0.02 19.73 10.77
CA THR A 351 0.68 20.94 10.32
C THR A 351 0.02 21.48 9.06
N LEU A 352 -0.18 22.79 9.04
CA LEU A 352 -0.65 23.51 7.88
C LEU A 352 0.42 23.50 6.81
N TYR A 353 0.07 23.15 5.57
CA TYR A 353 0.93 23.37 4.42
C TYR A 353 0.19 24.23 3.39
N PRO A 354 0.92 25.13 2.73
CA PRO A 354 0.33 25.97 1.71
C PRO A 354 0.03 25.13 0.47
N ILE A 355 -1.19 25.23 -0.05
CA ILE A 355 -1.50 24.62 -1.34
C ILE A 355 -0.95 25.50 -2.43
N TYR A 356 -0.24 24.83 -3.32
CA TYR A 356 0.39 25.38 -4.49
C TYR A 356 -0.58 26.06 -5.45
N GLY A 357 -0.29 27.31 -5.86
CA GLY A 357 -1.03 28.03 -6.91
C GLY A 357 -0.20 28.45 -8.13
N TYR A 358 1.11 28.65 -7.97
CA TYR A 358 2.01 29.18 -9.01
C TYR A 358 3.41 28.63 -8.90
N HIS A 359 4.05 28.26 -10.01
CA HIS A 359 5.50 28.12 -10.01
C HIS A 359 6.16 29.22 -10.81
N TYR A 360 7.40 29.40 -10.40
CA TYR A 360 8.41 30.16 -11.07
C TYR A 360 9.45 29.17 -11.59
N ALA A 361 9.86 29.31 -12.85
CA ALA A 361 10.92 28.51 -13.42
C ALA A 361 11.78 29.35 -14.36
N ASP A 362 13.08 29.08 -14.37
CA ASP A 362 13.98 29.59 -15.39
C ASP A 362 13.66 28.89 -16.72
N SER A 363 13.32 29.69 -17.74
CA SER A 363 12.97 29.19 -19.08
C SER A 363 14.08 28.35 -19.73
N SER A 364 15.32 28.49 -19.27
CA SER A 364 16.48 27.71 -19.72
C SER A 364 16.76 26.43 -18.92
N ALA A 365 16.05 26.20 -17.81
CA ALA A 365 16.28 25.08 -16.89
C ALA A 365 15.51 23.78 -17.24
N SER A 366 14.72 23.80 -18.32
CA SER A 366 13.96 22.63 -18.79
C SER A 366 14.81 21.73 -19.69
N ILE A 367 14.96 20.46 -19.31
CA ILE A 367 15.69 19.47 -20.11
C ILE A 367 14.80 18.26 -20.39
N ASP A 368 14.77 17.82 -21.65
CA ASP A 368 14.04 16.64 -22.10
C ASP A 368 14.92 15.38 -22.01
N TYR A 369 14.42 14.35 -21.34
CA TYR A 369 15.07 13.06 -21.23
C TYR A 369 14.14 11.94 -21.71
N PRO A 370 14.67 10.93 -22.45
CA PRO A 370 13.97 9.67 -22.60
C PRO A 370 13.69 9.06 -21.22
N ILE A 371 12.49 8.53 -21.01
CA ILE A 371 12.13 7.85 -19.74
C ILE A 371 13.13 6.73 -19.42
N THR A 372 13.63 6.03 -20.44
CA THR A 372 14.64 4.98 -20.30
C THR A 372 15.98 5.48 -19.74
N SER A 373 16.29 6.76 -19.86
CA SER A 373 17.51 7.34 -19.26
C SER A 373 17.46 7.35 -17.72
N THR A 374 16.25 7.32 -17.15
CA THR A 374 16.04 7.23 -15.70
C THR A 374 16.22 5.79 -15.17
N TYR A 375 16.43 4.80 -16.05
CA TYR A 375 16.33 3.40 -15.66
C TYR A 375 17.55 2.94 -14.90
N VAL A 376 17.29 2.43 -13.70
CA VAL A 376 18.29 1.79 -12.86
C VAL A 376 17.87 0.35 -12.57
N ARG A 377 18.84 -0.48 -12.18
CA ARG A 377 18.62 -1.89 -11.86
C ARG A 377 19.01 -2.14 -10.40
N GLN A 378 18.03 -2.46 -9.57
CA GLN A 378 18.31 -2.86 -8.20
C GLN A 378 18.99 -4.23 -8.17
N LYS A 379 20.07 -4.34 -7.39
CA LYS A 379 20.83 -5.59 -7.22
C LYS A 379 20.92 -5.92 -5.74
N VAL A 380 20.68 -7.18 -5.40
CA VAL A 380 20.79 -7.70 -4.04
C VAL A 380 21.62 -8.97 -4.06
N SER A 381 22.63 -9.03 -3.20
CA SER A 381 23.40 -10.25 -2.98
C SER A 381 22.54 -11.32 -2.33
N SER A 382 22.42 -12.47 -2.99
CA SER A 382 21.74 -13.65 -2.47
C SER A 382 22.66 -14.40 -1.48
N PRO A 383 22.10 -15.05 -0.44
CA PRO A 383 22.87 -15.91 0.46
C PRO A 383 23.66 -17.02 -0.25
N MET A 384 23.27 -17.41 -1.47
CA MET A 384 23.96 -18.44 -2.27
C MET A 384 25.17 -17.91 -3.07
N GLY A 385 25.61 -16.66 -2.83
CA GLY A 385 26.78 -16.07 -3.48
C GLY A 385 26.53 -15.47 -4.87
N GLY A 386 25.28 -15.50 -5.37
CA GLY A 386 24.87 -14.85 -6.62
C GLY A 386 24.29 -13.44 -6.40
N MET A 387 24.30 -12.58 -7.43
CA MET A 387 23.53 -11.33 -7.42
C MET A 387 22.17 -11.54 -8.08
N ALA A 388 21.08 -11.33 -7.33
CA ALA A 388 19.76 -11.19 -7.93
C ALA A 388 19.60 -9.75 -8.45
N SER A 389 18.98 -9.60 -9.61
CA SER A 389 18.68 -8.30 -10.21
C SER A 389 17.18 -8.17 -10.45
N ALA A 390 16.62 -7.04 -10.05
CA ALA A 390 15.26 -6.65 -10.41
C ALA A 390 15.17 -6.27 -11.89
N ALA A 391 13.94 -6.20 -12.42
CA ALA A 391 13.70 -5.53 -13.69
C ALA A 391 14.14 -4.06 -13.62
N SER A 392 14.70 -3.55 -14.71
CA SER A 392 15.08 -2.15 -14.80
C SER A 392 13.85 -1.26 -14.81
N GLY A 393 13.95 -0.10 -14.16
CA GLY A 393 12.84 0.83 -14.07
C GLY A 393 13.30 2.23 -13.72
N GLY A 394 12.53 3.22 -14.16
CA GLY A 394 12.85 4.63 -13.99
C GLY A 394 12.79 5.08 -12.54
N GLN A 395 13.75 5.88 -12.12
CA GLN A 395 13.78 6.48 -10.79
C GLN A 395 14.12 7.97 -10.87
N ILE A 396 13.28 8.79 -10.22
CA ILE A 396 13.54 10.20 -9.96
C ILE A 396 13.34 10.44 -8.46
N PHE A 397 14.35 11.00 -7.81
CA PHE A 397 14.31 11.37 -6.40
C PHE A 397 14.40 12.89 -6.26
N VAL A 398 13.50 13.49 -5.48
CA VAL A 398 13.46 14.93 -5.24
C VAL A 398 13.44 15.20 -3.74
N ASN A 399 14.47 15.91 -3.26
CA ASN A 399 14.48 16.43 -1.90
C ASN A 399 13.76 17.79 -1.85
N GLY A 400 12.43 17.75 -1.89
CA GLY A 400 11.55 18.92 -1.96
C GLY A 400 10.20 18.52 -2.53
N ASN A 401 9.50 19.48 -3.12
CA ASN A 401 8.20 19.25 -3.72
C ASN A 401 8.30 18.88 -5.21
N VAL A 402 7.27 18.24 -5.74
CA VAL A 402 7.17 17.88 -7.17
C VAL A 402 5.88 18.40 -7.76
N ILE A 403 5.95 18.95 -8.96
CA ILE A 403 4.78 19.31 -9.77
C ILE A 403 4.72 18.38 -10.97
N ILE A 404 3.58 17.75 -11.21
CA ILE A 404 3.33 16.91 -12.38
C ILE A 404 2.37 17.63 -13.31
N GLY A 405 2.91 18.14 -14.42
CA GLY A 405 2.17 18.89 -15.43
C GLY A 405 3.07 19.75 -16.31
N GLY A 406 2.52 20.22 -17.44
CA GLY A 406 3.26 21.01 -18.43
C GLY A 406 2.97 22.51 -18.38
N ALA A 407 3.85 23.28 -19.02
CA ALA A 407 3.66 24.70 -19.30
C ALA A 407 2.63 24.92 -20.42
N VAL A 408 1.90 26.04 -20.33
CA VAL A 408 0.99 26.51 -21.38
C VAL A 408 1.81 27.30 -22.41
N GLY A 409 1.69 26.96 -23.68
CA GLY A 409 2.19 27.75 -24.82
C GLY A 409 1.14 28.74 -25.33
N ILE A 410 1.50 29.46 -26.40
CA ILE A 410 0.58 30.37 -27.11
C ILE A 410 0.56 29.90 -28.58
N ASP A 411 -0.63 29.74 -29.16
CA ASP A 411 -0.79 29.36 -30.56
C ASP A 411 -0.52 30.56 -31.48
N ALA A 412 -0.56 30.31 -32.79
CA ALA A 412 -0.34 31.35 -33.80
C ALA A 412 -1.38 32.50 -33.72
N ASP A 413 -2.54 32.26 -33.10
CA ASP A 413 -3.65 33.20 -32.96
C ASP A 413 -3.60 33.97 -31.63
N GLY A 414 -2.56 33.75 -30.81
CA GLY A 414 -2.42 34.40 -29.52
C GLY A 414 -3.24 33.75 -28.41
N ASN A 415 -3.88 32.61 -28.65
CA ASN A 415 -4.59 31.87 -27.61
C ASN A 415 -3.58 31.06 -26.80
N MET A 416 -3.82 30.98 -25.50
CA MET A 416 -3.11 30.00 -24.69
C MET A 416 -3.49 28.59 -25.14
N VAL A 417 -2.51 27.85 -25.64
CA VAL A 417 -2.63 26.41 -25.91
C VAL A 417 -1.56 25.71 -25.10
N MET A 418 -1.86 24.59 -24.46
CA MET A 418 -0.79 23.75 -23.92
C MET A 418 0.24 23.50 -25.03
N ALA A 419 1.51 23.88 -24.81
CA ALA A 419 2.50 23.89 -25.88
C ALA A 419 2.54 22.50 -26.56
N GLY A 420 2.10 22.42 -27.82
CA GLY A 420 2.14 21.21 -28.63
C GLY A 420 0.95 20.24 -28.53
N THR A 421 -0.32 20.69 -28.54
CA THR A 421 -1.52 19.84 -28.73
C THR A 421 -1.74 18.73 -27.67
N ARG A 422 -1.12 18.81 -26.50
CA ARG A 422 -1.11 17.73 -25.50
C ARG A 422 -1.75 18.20 -24.20
N LEU A 423 -3.06 17.97 -24.06
CA LEU A 423 -3.88 18.41 -22.91
C LEU A 423 -3.63 17.62 -21.61
N TYR A 424 -2.79 16.58 -21.62
CA TYR A 424 -2.58 15.68 -20.50
C TYR A 424 -1.16 15.10 -20.47
N SER A 425 -0.69 14.77 -19.26
CA SER A 425 0.58 14.08 -19.04
C SER A 425 0.45 12.64 -19.50
N LYS A 426 1.17 12.25 -20.55
CA LYS A 426 1.10 10.91 -21.13
C LYS A 426 2.39 10.14 -20.87
N LEU A 427 2.37 9.21 -19.93
CA LEU A 427 3.53 8.39 -19.59
C LEU A 427 3.66 7.17 -20.52
N LYS A 428 4.84 7.00 -21.11
CA LYS A 428 5.24 5.76 -21.77
C LYS A 428 6.55 5.25 -21.13
N GLY A 429 6.46 4.14 -20.42
CA GLY A 429 7.51 3.52 -19.64
C GLY A 429 7.10 3.26 -18.19
N ARG A 430 8.03 2.72 -17.41
CA ARG A 430 7.91 2.47 -15.98
C ARG A 430 8.73 3.50 -15.21
N LEU A 431 8.10 4.30 -14.37
CA LEU A 431 8.77 5.35 -13.60
C LEU A 431 8.27 5.41 -12.15
N MET A 432 9.17 5.60 -11.20
CA MET A 432 8.86 5.94 -9.80
C MET A 432 9.44 7.32 -9.50
N VAL A 433 8.60 8.20 -8.96
CA VAL A 433 8.95 9.54 -8.50
C VAL A 433 8.80 9.57 -6.98
N VAL A 434 9.90 9.84 -6.29
CA VAL A 434 9.93 9.96 -4.82
C VAL A 434 10.25 11.39 -4.45
N ALA A 435 9.35 12.03 -3.71
CA ALA A 435 9.51 13.38 -3.17
C ALA A 435 9.59 13.32 -1.65
N THR A 436 10.46 14.10 -1.04
CA THR A 436 10.42 14.29 0.43
C THR A 436 9.24 15.17 0.83
N GLY A 437 8.90 16.19 0.04
CA GLY A 437 7.74 17.07 0.21
C GLY A 437 6.50 16.60 -0.55
N ASN A 438 5.63 17.55 -0.90
CA ASN A 438 4.36 17.29 -1.58
C ASN A 438 4.54 16.92 -3.07
N ILE A 439 3.57 16.19 -3.62
CA ILE A 439 3.44 15.98 -5.07
C ILE A 439 2.10 16.58 -5.53
N TRP A 440 2.16 17.58 -6.39
CA TRP A 440 0.99 18.24 -6.95
C TRP A 440 0.75 17.80 -8.39
N VAL A 441 -0.43 17.26 -8.65
CA VAL A 441 -0.89 16.80 -9.97
C VAL A 441 -1.86 17.84 -10.52
N VAL A 442 -1.45 18.53 -11.57
CA VAL A 442 -2.21 19.68 -12.11
C VAL A 442 -2.89 19.38 -13.45
N HIS A 443 -2.56 18.23 -14.04
CA HIS A 443 -3.15 17.72 -15.28
C HIS A 443 -3.48 16.23 -15.10
N PRO A 444 -4.46 15.71 -15.86
CA PRO A 444 -4.67 14.28 -15.95
C PRO A 444 -3.37 13.55 -16.31
N VAL A 445 -3.13 12.42 -15.65
CA VAL A 445 -1.99 11.53 -15.89
C VAL A 445 -2.52 10.25 -16.50
N LEU A 446 -2.17 10.02 -17.76
CA LEU A 446 -2.61 8.86 -18.53
C LEU A 446 -1.40 8.03 -18.99
N TYR A 447 -1.60 6.73 -19.08
CA TYR A 447 -0.65 5.83 -19.72
C TYR A 447 -0.82 5.86 -21.23
N ALA A 448 0.31 5.81 -21.94
CA ALA A 448 0.31 5.50 -23.35
C ALA A 448 -0.11 4.05 -23.60
N GLY A 449 -0.50 3.73 -24.83
CA GLY A 449 -0.84 2.35 -25.22
C GLY A 449 -2.29 1.96 -24.92
N PRO A 450 -2.57 0.64 -24.91
CA PRO A 450 -3.92 0.08 -24.76
C PRO A 450 -4.60 0.48 -23.44
N GLN A 451 -5.89 0.74 -23.51
CA GLN A 451 -6.76 1.06 -22.38
C GLN A 451 -7.97 0.11 -22.47
N GLU A 452 -8.56 -0.24 -21.33
CA GLU A 452 -9.87 -0.89 -21.33
C GLU A 452 -10.93 0.06 -21.91
N PRO A 453 -12.07 -0.46 -22.39
CA PRO A 453 -13.18 0.37 -22.83
C PRO A 453 -13.58 1.37 -21.75
N ALA A 454 -13.61 2.66 -22.11
CA ALA A 454 -14.06 3.71 -21.21
C ALA A 454 -15.55 3.53 -20.87
N GLU A 455 -15.91 3.67 -19.60
CA GLU A 455 -17.30 3.61 -19.15
C GLU A 455 -17.82 5.02 -18.82
N TYR A 456 -19.09 5.27 -19.16
CA TYR A 456 -19.75 6.57 -19.02
C TYR A 456 -21.08 6.42 -18.30
N GLU A 457 -21.40 7.36 -17.40
CA GLU A 457 -22.69 7.45 -16.70
C GLU A 457 -23.26 8.86 -16.80
N GLY A 458 -24.49 8.97 -17.32
CA GLY A 458 -25.12 10.28 -17.56
C GLY A 458 -24.31 11.15 -18.53
N GLY A 459 -23.57 10.51 -19.44
CA GLY A 459 -22.60 11.14 -20.33
C GLY A 459 -21.19 11.23 -19.73
N ASN A 460 -21.02 11.40 -18.42
CA ASN A 460 -19.71 11.70 -17.84
C ASN A 460 -18.82 10.46 -17.78
N LEU A 461 -17.52 10.64 -18.03
CA LEU A 461 -16.55 9.55 -17.90
C LEU A 461 -16.49 9.10 -16.43
N ILE A 462 -16.72 7.82 -16.17
CA ILE A 462 -16.64 7.25 -14.82
C ILE A 462 -15.52 6.23 -14.66
N LYS A 463 -15.02 5.66 -15.76
CA LYS A 463 -13.93 4.66 -15.74
C LYS A 463 -13.00 4.81 -16.93
N LEU A 464 -11.71 4.84 -16.64
CA LEU A 464 -10.65 4.73 -17.63
C LEU A 464 -9.43 4.05 -17.00
N VAL A 465 -9.32 2.75 -17.22
CA VAL A 465 -8.26 1.92 -16.66
C VAL A 465 -7.36 1.37 -17.77
N PRO A 466 -6.06 1.22 -17.52
CA PRO A 466 -5.15 0.61 -18.49
C PRO A 466 -5.46 -0.88 -18.66
N ALA A 467 -5.35 -1.37 -19.91
CA ALA A 467 -5.53 -2.80 -20.20
C ALA A 467 -4.38 -3.64 -19.62
N MET A 468 -4.62 -4.92 -19.36
CA MET A 468 -3.64 -5.82 -18.73
C MET A 468 -2.29 -5.93 -19.46
N GLU A 469 -2.29 -5.80 -20.79
CA GLU A 469 -1.09 -5.82 -21.63
C GLU A 469 -0.35 -4.47 -21.68
N ASN A 470 -0.91 -3.39 -21.13
CA ASN A 470 -0.24 -2.11 -21.06
C ASN A 470 0.94 -2.21 -20.08
N GLU A 471 2.15 -1.90 -20.53
CA GLU A 471 3.36 -2.05 -19.70
C GLU A 471 3.74 -0.80 -18.90
N ASN A 472 2.99 0.29 -19.07
CA ASN A 472 3.31 1.59 -18.51
C ASN A 472 2.77 1.69 -17.08
N VAL A 473 3.57 2.28 -16.20
CA VAL A 473 3.22 2.49 -14.79
C VAL A 473 3.96 3.69 -14.21
N LEU A 474 3.24 4.49 -13.43
CA LEU A 474 3.78 5.60 -12.64
C LEU A 474 3.63 5.29 -11.16
N GLY A 475 4.71 5.38 -10.40
CA GLY A 475 4.69 5.43 -8.95
C GLY A 475 4.93 6.85 -8.45
N LEU A 476 4.09 7.31 -7.54
CA LEU A 476 4.21 8.61 -6.87
C LEU A 476 4.34 8.35 -5.37
N PHE A 477 5.43 8.80 -4.77
CA PHE A 477 5.70 8.59 -3.35
C PHE A 477 6.09 9.90 -2.69
N SER A 478 5.29 10.35 -1.72
CA SER A 478 5.59 11.51 -0.86
C SER A 478 5.94 11.04 0.55
N GLN A 479 7.16 11.34 1.01
CA GLN A 479 7.66 10.90 2.32
C GLN A 479 7.08 11.68 3.50
N PHE A 480 6.93 13.00 3.36
CA PHE A 480 6.42 13.87 4.44
C PHE A 480 5.24 14.74 4.02
N GLY A 481 4.89 14.74 2.73
CA GLY A 481 3.83 15.56 2.20
C GLY A 481 2.57 14.76 1.85
N ALA A 482 1.71 15.44 1.10
CA ALA A 482 0.53 14.90 0.47
C ALA A 482 0.75 14.70 -1.04
N VAL A 483 -0.11 13.88 -1.65
CA VAL A 483 -0.25 13.82 -3.12
C VAL A 483 -1.62 14.39 -3.48
N LYS A 484 -1.68 15.50 -4.22
CA LYS A 484 -2.95 16.22 -4.44
C LYS A 484 -3.18 16.59 -5.89
N VAL A 485 -4.44 16.48 -6.33
CA VAL A 485 -4.92 17.09 -7.56
C VAL A 485 -5.23 18.56 -7.30
N ILE A 486 -4.62 19.43 -8.12
CA ILE A 486 -4.70 20.87 -8.00
C ILE A 486 -5.51 21.45 -9.16
N ASP A 487 -6.48 22.32 -8.85
CA ASP A 487 -7.24 23.12 -9.80
C ASP A 487 -6.39 24.32 -10.22
N PRO A 488 -6.03 24.43 -11.52
CA PRO A 488 -5.24 25.54 -12.04
C PRO A 488 -5.83 26.92 -11.72
N GLN A 489 -7.13 27.02 -11.45
CA GLN A 489 -7.79 28.29 -11.13
C GLN A 489 -7.62 28.81 -9.69
N LEU A 490 -7.11 28.01 -8.75
CA LEU A 490 -6.73 28.52 -7.42
C LEU A 490 -5.66 29.62 -7.50
N SER A 491 -4.91 29.63 -8.61
CA SER A 491 -3.96 30.68 -8.97
C SER A 491 -4.61 32.07 -9.10
N SER A 492 -5.92 32.20 -9.36
CA SER A 492 -6.56 33.50 -9.74
C SER A 492 -6.38 34.71 -8.79
N ASN A 493 -5.81 34.56 -7.59
CA ASN A 493 -5.33 35.64 -6.72
C ASN A 493 -3.89 36.04 -7.08
N VAL A 494 -3.71 36.62 -8.25
CA VAL A 494 -2.39 36.93 -8.82
C VAL A 494 -1.77 38.14 -8.10
N PRO A 495 -0.43 38.25 -7.98
CA PRO A 495 0.21 39.48 -7.54
C PRO A 495 -0.36 40.72 -8.26
N ARG A 496 -0.64 41.79 -7.50
CA ARG A 496 -1.29 43.04 -7.99
C ARG A 496 -0.60 43.72 -9.17
N TYR A 497 0.63 43.35 -9.51
CA TYR A 497 1.37 43.90 -10.65
C TYR A 497 1.01 43.23 -11.99
N SER A 498 0.21 42.16 -11.96
CA SER A 498 -0.18 41.43 -13.17
C SER A 498 -1.42 42.02 -13.84
N GLY A 499 -1.19 42.81 -14.88
CA GLY A 499 -2.26 43.31 -15.76
C GLY A 499 -3.05 42.19 -16.45
N ASN A 500 -2.54 40.95 -16.46
CA ASN A 500 -3.25 39.78 -16.96
C ASN A 500 -2.84 38.50 -16.21
N PRO A 501 -3.75 37.86 -15.46
CA PRO A 501 -3.48 36.67 -14.67
C PRO A 501 -3.31 35.38 -15.50
N ASN A 502 -3.29 35.52 -16.83
CA ASN A 502 -3.15 34.43 -17.80
C ASN A 502 -1.83 34.49 -18.58
N LEU A 503 -1.03 35.56 -18.45
CA LEU A 503 0.20 35.67 -19.24
C LEU A 503 1.41 35.23 -18.41
N PRO A 504 2.33 34.44 -18.99
CA PRO A 504 3.63 34.24 -18.40
C PRO A 504 4.32 35.58 -18.26
N GLU A 505 4.61 36.02 -17.03
CA GLU A 505 5.30 37.27 -16.82
C GLU A 505 6.81 37.04 -16.79
N VAL A 506 7.50 37.75 -17.67
CA VAL A 506 8.94 37.69 -17.80
C VAL A 506 9.58 38.75 -16.93
N TYR A 507 10.36 38.31 -15.94
CA TYR A 507 11.15 39.15 -15.06
C TYR A 507 12.63 38.93 -15.38
N THR A 508 13.41 39.99 -15.51
CA THR A 508 14.86 39.87 -15.57
C THR A 508 15.42 40.18 -14.19
N ASN A 509 16.11 39.23 -13.55
CA ASN A 509 16.74 39.52 -12.26
C ASN A 509 17.91 40.51 -12.42
N ALA A 510 18.42 41.01 -11.28
CA ALA A 510 19.59 41.88 -11.24
C ALA A 510 20.86 41.27 -11.88
N GLY A 511 20.91 39.95 -12.06
CA GLY A 511 21.97 39.22 -12.74
C GLY A 511 21.79 39.05 -14.25
N GLY A 512 20.68 39.51 -14.83
CA GLY A 512 20.40 39.41 -16.27
C GLY A 512 19.74 38.11 -16.73
N SER A 513 19.41 37.18 -15.82
CA SER A 513 18.65 35.97 -16.16
C SER A 513 17.18 36.30 -16.39
N VAL A 514 16.61 35.72 -17.45
CA VAL A 514 15.20 35.86 -17.81
C VAL A 514 14.41 34.78 -17.09
N LEU A 515 13.57 35.22 -16.16
CA LEU A 515 12.77 34.43 -15.27
C LEU A 515 11.31 34.52 -15.72
N THR A 516 10.58 33.42 -15.70
CA THR A 516 9.18 33.44 -16.16
C THR A 516 8.27 32.89 -15.08
N TYR A 517 7.31 33.71 -14.63
CA TYR A 517 6.17 33.20 -13.87
C TYR A 517 5.26 32.44 -14.81
N GLN A 518 4.96 31.19 -14.48
CA GLN A 518 4.04 30.39 -15.27
C GLN A 518 2.91 29.89 -14.37
N PRO A 519 1.64 30.24 -14.66
CA PRO A 519 0.55 29.54 -14.02
C PRO A 519 0.65 28.07 -14.39
N VAL A 520 0.41 27.21 -13.41
CA VAL A 520 0.42 25.78 -13.69
C VAL A 520 -0.96 25.29 -14.02
N GLY A 521 -1.07 24.79 -15.25
CA GLY A 521 -2.31 24.31 -15.81
C GLY A 521 -2.91 25.26 -16.83
N PHE A 522 -3.76 24.68 -17.68
CA PHE A 522 -4.52 25.45 -18.65
C PHE A 522 -5.55 26.34 -17.95
N ARG A 523 -5.50 27.65 -18.25
CA ARG A 523 -6.55 28.59 -17.90
C ARG A 523 -7.39 28.88 -19.14
N ALA A 524 -8.61 28.36 -19.20
CA ALA A 524 -9.56 28.77 -20.24
C ALA A 524 -9.82 30.28 -20.12
N ALA A 525 -10.18 30.92 -21.26
CA ALA A 525 -10.56 32.33 -21.32
C ALA A 525 -11.47 32.72 -20.14
N LEU A 526 -11.29 33.95 -19.63
CA LEU A 526 -11.87 34.49 -18.39
C LEU A 526 -13.21 33.80 -18.04
N PRO A 527 -13.26 33.00 -16.96
CA PRO A 527 -14.47 32.27 -16.60
C PRO A 527 -15.63 33.25 -16.44
N SER A 528 -16.85 32.81 -16.79
CA SER A 528 -18.03 33.68 -16.76
C SER A 528 -18.34 34.16 -15.34
N SER A 529 -17.80 33.45 -14.35
CA SER A 529 -17.80 33.82 -12.95
C SER A 529 -16.44 33.56 -12.28
N LYS A 530 -16.13 34.33 -11.24
CA LYS A 530 -15.02 34.08 -10.33
C LYS A 530 -15.19 32.80 -9.48
N TRP A 531 -16.08 31.89 -9.84
CA TRP A 531 -16.42 30.72 -9.04
C TRP A 531 -16.32 29.39 -9.80
N GLU A 532 -16.15 29.43 -11.12
CA GLU A 532 -16.01 28.24 -11.98
C GLU A 532 -14.66 27.53 -11.77
N ARG A 533 -14.63 26.21 -11.89
CA ARG A 533 -13.38 25.42 -11.96
C ARG A 533 -12.83 25.35 -13.36
N GLN A 534 -11.53 25.09 -13.51
CA GLN A 534 -10.90 24.76 -14.80
C GLN A 534 -10.10 23.47 -14.73
N LEU A 535 -10.79 22.40 -14.36
CA LEU A 535 -10.25 21.06 -14.51
C LEU A 535 -10.41 20.62 -15.96
N VAL A 536 -9.36 20.02 -16.52
CA VAL A 536 -9.33 19.54 -17.90
C VAL A 536 -9.94 18.15 -17.97
N ASP A 537 -11.04 18.00 -18.71
CA ASP A 537 -11.56 16.70 -19.15
C ASP A 537 -10.73 16.20 -20.35
N PRO A 538 -10.10 15.01 -20.28
CA PRO A 538 -9.28 14.48 -21.37
C PRO A 538 -10.06 14.15 -22.66
N TYR A 539 -11.41 14.10 -22.64
CA TYR A 539 -12.23 13.70 -23.81
C TYR A 539 -13.36 14.70 -24.18
N SER A 540 -13.22 15.96 -23.73
CA SER A 540 -14.25 17.01 -23.64
C SER A 540 -15.45 17.01 -24.62
N SER A 541 -16.65 17.05 -24.02
CA SER A 541 -17.81 17.82 -24.54
C SER A 541 -18.92 18.08 -23.50
N GLN A 542 -18.67 18.00 -22.18
CA GLN A 542 -19.74 17.72 -21.20
C GLN A 542 -19.81 18.62 -19.95
N THR A 543 -20.86 18.39 -19.15
CA THR A 543 -21.37 19.23 -18.05
C THR A 543 -20.57 19.17 -16.75
N ALA A 544 -19.72 18.15 -16.53
CA ALA A 544 -18.83 18.01 -15.38
C ALA A 544 -17.42 17.57 -15.82
N ALA A 545 -16.37 18.09 -15.17
CA ALA A 545 -14.99 17.75 -15.53
C ALA A 545 -14.57 16.41 -14.93
N SER A 546 -13.89 15.57 -15.70
CA SER A 546 -13.31 14.30 -15.23
C SER A 546 -11.79 14.39 -15.18
N VAL A 547 -11.20 14.24 -13.99
CA VAL A 547 -9.74 14.18 -13.83
C VAL A 547 -9.33 12.73 -13.66
N VAL A 548 -8.44 12.25 -14.54
CA VAL A 548 -7.94 10.88 -14.50
C VAL A 548 -6.49 10.86 -14.03
N VAL A 549 -6.19 10.05 -13.02
CA VAL A 549 -4.82 9.80 -12.55
C VAL A 549 -4.55 8.30 -12.56
N GLN A 550 -3.75 7.88 -13.54
CA GLN A 550 -3.25 6.51 -13.63
C GLN A 550 -1.89 6.44 -12.93
N ALA A 551 -1.88 6.04 -11.66
CA ALA A 551 -0.67 5.96 -10.83
C ALA A 551 -0.86 5.07 -9.60
N ALA A 552 0.22 4.42 -9.16
CA ALA A 552 0.35 3.92 -7.80
C ALA A 552 0.81 5.06 -6.90
N ILE A 553 0.01 5.42 -5.90
CA ILE A 553 0.15 6.63 -5.10
C ILE A 553 0.47 6.24 -3.66
N THR A 554 1.48 6.88 -3.08
CA THR A 554 1.85 6.71 -1.68
C THR A 554 2.09 8.07 -1.04
N SER A 555 1.41 8.33 0.07
CA SER A 555 1.44 9.61 0.80
C SER A 555 1.59 9.33 2.29
N CYS A 556 2.80 9.50 2.81
CA CYS A 556 3.13 9.18 4.20
C CYS A 556 2.82 10.33 5.16
N GLY A 557 2.92 11.58 4.70
CA GLY A 557 2.67 12.76 5.53
C GLY A 557 1.22 13.22 5.50
N GLY A 558 0.46 12.90 4.45
CA GLY A 558 -0.95 13.30 4.36
C GLY A 558 -1.78 12.35 3.52
N GLY A 559 -2.90 12.86 3.01
CA GLY A 559 -3.80 12.09 2.17
C GLY A 559 -3.60 12.30 0.67
N TRP A 560 -4.06 11.32 -0.11
CA TRP A 560 -4.35 11.44 -1.52
C TRP A 560 -5.72 12.10 -1.73
N GLY A 561 -5.81 13.08 -2.61
CA GLY A 561 -7.11 13.59 -3.01
C GLY A 561 -7.06 14.89 -3.78
N ALA A 562 -8.14 15.62 -3.71
CA ALA A 562 -8.18 16.98 -4.22
C ALA A 562 -7.76 17.97 -3.13
N GLU A 563 -7.36 19.15 -3.55
CA GLU A 563 -7.36 20.31 -2.66
C GLU A 563 -8.78 20.73 -2.22
N ASN A 564 -8.86 21.33 -1.03
CA ASN A 564 -9.90 22.26 -0.59
C ASN A 564 -11.35 21.85 -0.91
N VAL A 565 -11.92 20.91 -0.14
CA VAL A 565 -13.37 20.91 0.03
C VAL A 565 -13.70 21.81 1.23
N SER A 566 -14.58 22.79 1.01
CA SER A 566 -14.97 23.75 2.05
C SER A 566 -15.55 23.00 3.25
N SER A 567 -14.80 23.01 4.35
CA SER A 567 -15.34 22.70 5.66
C SER A 567 -16.23 23.86 6.11
N THR A 568 -17.29 23.55 6.85
CA THR A 568 -18.21 24.55 7.43
C THR A 568 -17.55 25.52 8.41
N THR A 569 -16.27 25.33 8.74
CA THR A 569 -15.50 26.13 9.70
C THR A 569 -14.76 27.31 9.06
N GLY A 570 -14.95 27.57 7.76
CA GLY A 570 -14.43 28.79 7.10
C GLY A 570 -12.93 28.78 6.81
N LEU A 571 -12.24 27.64 7.01
CA LEU A 571 -10.81 27.45 6.76
C LEU A 571 -10.57 26.51 5.57
N GLY A 572 -11.28 26.76 4.47
CA GLY A 572 -11.08 26.08 3.19
C GLY A 572 -11.52 26.99 2.06
N ALA A 573 -10.57 27.54 1.30
CA ALA A 573 -10.88 28.41 0.19
C ALA A 573 -11.12 27.57 -1.06
N ARG A 574 -12.36 27.11 -1.28
CA ARG A 574 -12.81 26.79 -2.63
C ARG A 574 -13.80 27.82 -3.12
N ARG A 575 -13.64 28.14 -4.41
CA ARG A 575 -14.65 28.77 -5.23
C ARG A 575 -15.85 27.82 -5.40
N ASN A 576 -17.03 28.29 -4.99
CA ASN A 576 -18.08 27.45 -4.42
C ASN A 576 -19.12 26.90 -5.40
N VAL A 577 -18.81 26.68 -6.69
CA VAL A 577 -19.87 26.24 -7.62
C VAL A 577 -19.30 25.53 -8.86
N ASN A 578 -19.49 24.21 -8.97
CA ASN A 578 -19.86 23.67 -10.28
C ASN A 578 -21.41 23.68 -10.29
N PRO A 579 -22.05 24.58 -11.05
CA PRO A 579 -23.51 24.74 -11.03
C PRO A 579 -24.25 23.51 -11.57
N ASN A 580 -23.52 22.56 -12.17
CA ASN A 580 -24.06 21.39 -12.85
C ASN A 580 -23.78 20.07 -12.11
N GLY A 581 -23.13 20.06 -10.93
CA GLY A 581 -22.89 18.84 -10.14
C GLY A 581 -21.46 18.72 -9.58
N LYS A 582 -21.10 17.54 -9.07
CA LYS A 582 -19.71 17.23 -8.64
C LYS A 582 -18.86 16.83 -9.85
N ASP A 583 -17.60 17.24 -9.85
CA ASP A 583 -16.61 16.74 -10.81
C ASP A 583 -16.27 15.28 -10.49
N ILE A 584 -15.63 14.56 -11.42
CA ILE A 584 -15.30 13.14 -11.24
C ILE A 584 -13.78 12.98 -11.10
N LEU A 585 -13.33 12.36 -10.02
CA LEU A 585 -11.94 11.97 -9.84
C LEU A 585 -11.81 10.47 -10.10
N ILE A 586 -11.16 10.12 -11.19
CA ILE A 586 -10.89 8.73 -11.58
C ILE A 586 -9.45 8.39 -11.22
N VAL A 587 -9.27 7.39 -10.37
CA VAL A 587 -7.95 6.82 -10.07
C VAL A 587 -7.90 5.40 -10.56
N ALA A 588 -6.90 5.09 -11.39
CA ALA A 588 -6.61 3.72 -11.80
C ALA A 588 -5.20 3.36 -11.33
N GLY A 589 -5.08 2.54 -10.29
CA GLY A 589 -3.82 2.31 -9.63
C GLY A 589 -3.94 1.66 -8.27
N SER A 590 -3.07 2.07 -7.35
CA SER A 590 -3.16 1.76 -5.92
C SER A 590 -2.98 3.03 -5.11
N ILE A 591 -3.51 3.08 -3.90
CA ILE A 591 -3.40 4.21 -2.98
C ILE A 591 -2.87 3.69 -1.65
N THR A 592 -1.86 4.34 -1.11
CA THR A 592 -1.39 4.12 0.25
C THR A 592 -1.27 5.48 0.92
N GLU A 593 -2.10 5.78 1.91
CA GLU A 593 -2.15 7.10 2.53
C GLU A 593 -2.25 7.03 4.04
N SER A 594 -1.64 7.98 4.73
CA SER A 594 -1.63 8.01 6.20
C SER A 594 -2.95 8.47 6.80
N VAL A 595 -3.67 9.34 6.10
CA VAL A 595 -5.04 9.78 6.38
C VAL A 595 -5.82 9.76 5.09
N GLN A 596 -7.14 9.61 5.14
CA GLN A 596 -7.96 9.79 3.95
C GLN A 596 -7.81 11.23 3.45
N GLY A 597 -7.43 11.44 2.19
CA GLY A 597 -7.42 12.79 1.65
C GLY A 597 -8.84 13.31 1.38
N ILE A 598 -9.00 14.63 1.53
CA ILE A 598 -10.29 15.30 1.27
C ILE A 598 -10.57 15.28 -0.23
N VAL A 599 -11.67 14.65 -0.64
CA VAL A 599 -12.08 14.61 -2.05
C VAL A 599 -13.50 15.14 -2.24
N ALA A 600 -14.41 14.89 -1.29
CA ALA A 600 -15.75 15.50 -1.25
C ALA A 600 -16.29 15.68 0.18
N GLU A 601 -17.16 16.68 0.34
CA GLU A 601 -17.92 17.00 1.54
C GLU A 601 -19.25 17.61 1.11
N GLY A 602 -20.37 16.98 1.51
CA GLY A 602 -21.70 17.40 1.11
C GLY A 602 -21.89 17.38 -0.41
N SER A 603 -22.35 18.51 -0.98
CA SER A 603 -22.53 18.70 -2.42
C SER A 603 -21.27 19.19 -3.15
N ASN A 604 -20.16 19.39 -2.43
CA ASN A 604 -18.93 19.98 -2.94
C ASN A 604 -17.81 18.94 -3.04
N GLY A 605 -16.91 19.10 -4.02
CA GLY A 605 -15.77 18.22 -4.26
C GLY A 605 -15.91 17.35 -5.50
N PHE A 606 -15.25 16.20 -5.48
CA PHE A 606 -15.28 15.19 -6.54
C PHE A 606 -16.07 13.96 -6.10
N ARG A 607 -16.86 13.41 -7.01
CA ARG A 607 -17.28 12.01 -6.95
C ARG A 607 -16.04 11.13 -7.13
N ARG A 608 -15.78 10.21 -6.20
CA ARG A 608 -14.62 9.30 -6.27
C ARG A 608 -14.95 8.08 -7.12
N CYS A 609 -14.10 7.79 -8.10
CA CYS A 609 -14.18 6.58 -8.91
C CYS A 609 -12.81 5.90 -8.90
N TYR A 610 -12.62 4.97 -7.97
CA TYR A 610 -11.32 4.35 -7.74
C TYR A 610 -11.31 2.90 -8.19
N TYR A 611 -10.32 2.57 -9.02
CA TYR A 611 -10.16 1.28 -9.67
C TYR A 611 -8.78 0.74 -9.36
N PHE A 612 -8.72 -0.53 -8.95
CA PHE A 612 -7.45 -1.20 -8.73
C PHE A 612 -6.78 -1.58 -10.06
N ASP A 613 -5.52 -1.20 -10.21
CA ASP A 613 -4.69 -1.67 -11.33
C ASP A 613 -4.06 -3.03 -11.00
N GLU A 614 -4.71 -4.11 -11.45
CA GLU A 614 -4.27 -5.48 -11.17
C GLU A 614 -2.86 -5.80 -11.67
N ARG A 615 -2.34 -5.04 -12.65
CA ARG A 615 -0.97 -5.20 -13.15
C ARG A 615 0.06 -4.95 -12.05
N LEU A 616 -0.27 -4.14 -11.04
CA LEU A 616 0.60 -3.89 -9.88
C LEU A 616 0.91 -5.16 -9.07
N LEU A 617 0.01 -6.14 -9.07
CA LEU A 617 0.24 -7.46 -8.44
C LEU A 617 1.40 -8.23 -9.10
N THR A 618 1.71 -7.93 -10.36
CA THR A 618 2.80 -8.58 -11.11
C THR A 618 4.16 -7.92 -10.91
N GLY A 619 4.24 -6.89 -10.05
CA GLY A 619 5.49 -6.18 -9.77
C GLY A 619 5.96 -5.31 -10.92
N ILE A 620 5.03 -4.68 -11.65
CA ILE A 620 5.35 -3.79 -12.77
C ILE A 620 5.94 -2.46 -12.29
N LEU A 621 5.58 -2.00 -11.08
CA LEU A 621 6.02 -0.74 -10.50
C LEU A 621 7.54 -0.73 -10.24
N PRO A 622 8.30 0.27 -10.71
CA PRO A 622 9.74 0.27 -10.54
C PRO A 622 10.15 0.66 -9.11
N GLY A 623 11.15 -0.05 -8.59
CA GLY A 623 11.68 0.19 -7.25
C GLY A 623 10.90 -0.50 -6.13
N ASP A 624 11.59 -0.79 -5.04
CA ASP A 624 11.06 -1.41 -3.82
C ASP A 624 10.59 -0.35 -2.82
N MET A 625 9.50 0.35 -3.18
CA MET A 625 8.92 1.47 -2.41
C MET A 625 7.60 1.14 -1.69
N TRP A 626 7.13 -0.11 -1.77
CA TRP A 626 5.87 -0.54 -1.17
C TRP A 626 5.90 -0.46 0.37
N LEU A 627 4.91 0.16 0.99
CA LEU A 627 4.83 0.31 2.45
C LEU A 627 3.96 -0.75 3.15
N GLN A 628 3.28 -1.60 2.38
CA GLN A 628 2.36 -2.58 2.96
C GLN A 628 3.09 -3.63 3.77
N SER A 629 2.66 -3.91 5.00
CA SER A 629 3.29 -4.92 5.84
C SER A 629 2.89 -6.35 5.45
N LYS A 630 1.84 -6.56 4.64
CA LYS A 630 1.29 -7.89 4.32
C LYS A 630 2.17 -8.69 3.36
N TYR A 631 2.36 -9.98 3.65
CA TYR A 631 3.09 -10.93 2.80
C TYR A 631 2.18 -12.10 2.44
N VAL A 632 2.18 -12.47 1.17
CA VAL A 632 1.34 -13.56 0.64
C VAL A 632 2.21 -14.64 -0.01
N PRO A 633 1.86 -15.93 0.15
CA PRO A 633 2.56 -17.00 -0.51
C PRO A 633 2.34 -16.93 -2.02
N ILE A 634 3.41 -17.16 -2.78
CA ILE A 634 3.34 -17.31 -4.23
C ILE A 634 2.62 -18.63 -4.56
N PRO A 635 1.68 -18.67 -5.53
CA PRO A 635 1.08 -19.92 -6.00
C PRO A 635 2.14 -20.98 -6.33
N GLY A 636 1.99 -22.19 -5.77
CA GLY A 636 2.97 -23.29 -5.91
C GLY A 636 4.29 -23.09 -5.15
N GLY A 637 4.45 -21.97 -4.42
CA GLY A 637 5.62 -21.68 -3.60
C GLY A 637 5.61 -22.38 -2.23
N TRP A 638 4.52 -23.06 -1.88
CA TRP A 638 4.33 -23.81 -0.63
C TRP A 638 4.72 -25.27 -0.80
N SER A 639 5.53 -25.77 0.13
CA SER A 639 5.93 -27.17 0.19
C SER A 639 5.99 -27.63 1.63
N ASP A 640 5.49 -28.84 1.86
CA ASP A 640 5.46 -29.45 3.17
C ASP A 640 6.14 -30.82 3.12
N SER A 641 7.12 -31.04 3.98
CA SER A 641 7.97 -32.22 3.97
C SER A 641 8.19 -32.78 5.38
N ARG A 642 8.15 -34.11 5.49
CA ARG A 642 8.59 -34.81 6.70
C ARG A 642 10.10 -34.97 6.64
N LEU A 643 10.78 -34.70 7.75
CA LEU A 643 12.24 -34.80 7.88
C LEU A 643 12.67 -36.08 8.56
#